data_AF-A0A934R357-F1
#
_entry.id   AF-A0A934R357-F1
#
_cell.length_a   1.000
_cell.length_b   1.000
_cell.length_c   1.000
_cell.angle_alpha   90.00
_cell.angle_beta   90.00
_cell.angle_gamma   90.00
#
_symmetry.space_group_name_H-M   'P 1'
#
loop_
_entity.id
_entity.type
_entity.pdbx_description
1 polymer ?
#
loop_
_entity_poly.entity_id
_entity_poly.type
_entity_poly.pdbx_seq_one_letter_code
_entity_poly.pdbx_strand_id
1 'polypeptide(L)'
;MTHRVFIFAGLLGLPLLPGCEKKVEESGAGAEISETDGGKAQRQWTCEEHWMVEGTVRDLQGMAKLCGAGDTEKTVPTAKSGHEYQVGKAGLKMSPSCWDIASYRPLLEEWKITQQAASDNAPDLLHDLLTPTAKVLQKANKEISERIKTTPAAARVHEEAAFLLGVFGLRHNAQQFNDLRPLLCRMTAHLAFAEKLREGKPPSDAGRWAEVLYDCHAGRPVKAREKMKSIPTEGDSGRWKRVVDLHVTGDWRRMQDLAEPSLAEAIVHARALKTHRGNPELMAFVTEREDLQATPEWSRLLSQQDRSVDDGHLAMRSGVTMEFFEAGEVFNLGKEPTPDKIAAFLAKDGAWGLVGKDGGPRVISDADWAGYFRRHFHMVCANVSRFALRQWGSHEAAVAWEKEVLPYCRKLPDVELIEPLVATREKDFQDDMRKVSDYARKHPERIPMGLWFDYRFPNLNVRPGTAMPNQEPWFREVSPPGTAHDPIHRIRFTGIQGGDWVKQIKALHKIDPWNRELCYELAENTGNNIESVKAAWGEVREYSKRPLNQILEGPRLTADERIETLRTFMSFDPDAGLDLGDALVIAGQPEEAHDAYETAYEKSPDRVGVSNKTRWLIHYYKSSGNDARAREIADHNEQVFSHEGLESAFVLAIRDKDAKRAKKIAEDIAERYDDHRYGLFAAWHGDGDESALREVFPNGLQDVTTADFEDVKSPKGCRLDKDSVVTRSVGVRSGDIVVAVDGKRVETMLQYDMLMRPILDPHTRLIIRRGRQVLEIDCQLPNRRLQVDMRAVGG
;
A
#
# COMPACT_ATOMS: atom_id res chain seq x y z
N MET A 1 21.90 12.20 -12.52
CA MET A 1 20.94 13.20 -12.00
C MET A 1 20.33 14.12 -13.06
N THR A 2 20.62 13.96 -14.36
CA THR A 2 20.25 14.94 -15.42
C THR A 2 19.07 14.56 -16.33
N HIS A 3 18.27 13.53 -15.99
CA HIS A 3 17.10 13.12 -16.78
C HIS A 3 15.74 13.31 -16.08
N ARG A 4 15.70 13.79 -14.83
CA ARG A 4 14.42 14.05 -14.10
C ARG A 4 13.82 15.44 -14.34
N VAL A 5 14.50 16.33 -15.08
CA VAL A 5 14.12 17.76 -15.19
C VAL A 5 13.03 18.02 -16.24
N PHE A 6 12.83 17.15 -17.23
CA PHE A 6 11.89 17.42 -18.33
C PHE A 6 10.40 17.15 -18.01
N ILE A 7 10.08 16.43 -16.93
CA ILE A 7 8.68 16.14 -16.51
C ILE A 7 7.96 17.41 -15.99
N PHE A 8 8.69 18.48 -15.66
CA PHE A 8 8.17 19.54 -14.77
C PHE A 8 7.78 20.87 -15.41
N ALA A 9 7.84 21.02 -16.74
CA ALA A 9 7.47 22.29 -17.38
C ALA A 9 5.96 22.63 -17.29
N GLY A 10 5.08 21.66 -16.98
CA GLY A 10 3.63 21.84 -16.92
C GLY A 10 2.99 22.01 -15.54
N LEU A 11 3.75 21.87 -14.44
CA LEU A 11 3.23 21.79 -13.05
C LEU A 11 3.70 22.94 -12.13
N LEU A 12 4.30 23.99 -12.67
CA LEU A 12 4.94 25.09 -11.92
C LEU A 12 3.96 26.15 -11.38
N GLY A 13 2.90 25.72 -10.68
CA GLY A 13 1.83 26.59 -10.21
C GLY A 13 1.60 26.67 -8.68
N LEU A 14 2.49 26.13 -7.84
CA LEU A 14 2.29 26.14 -6.38
C LEU A 14 3.46 26.81 -5.63
N PRO A 15 3.18 27.72 -4.67
CA PRO A 15 4.21 28.36 -3.88
C PRO A 15 4.82 27.36 -2.87
N LEU A 16 6.15 27.30 -2.84
CA LEU A 16 6.93 26.71 -1.76
C LEU A 16 6.72 27.56 -0.50
N LEU A 17 6.26 26.94 0.60
CA LEU A 17 6.00 27.63 1.88
C LEU A 17 7.29 27.69 2.73
N PRO A 18 7.71 28.88 3.22
CA PRO A 18 8.78 29.02 4.20
C PRO A 18 8.24 28.97 5.63
N GLY A 19 9.01 28.35 6.53
CA GLY A 19 8.66 28.19 7.96
C GLY A 19 8.97 29.43 8.81
N CYS A 20 8.24 29.58 9.93
CA CYS A 20 8.72 30.22 11.17
C CYS A 20 7.69 30.19 12.32
N GLU A 21 8.18 29.70 13.47
CA GLU A 21 7.94 30.10 14.88
C GLU A 21 6.58 30.01 15.61
N LYS A 22 6.72 29.60 16.88
CA LYS A 22 5.75 29.07 17.85
C LYS A 22 4.91 30.14 18.57
N LYS A 23 3.67 29.77 18.95
CA LYS A 23 3.19 29.69 20.37
C LYS A 23 1.78 29.08 20.44
N VAL A 24 1.62 28.10 21.33
CA VAL A 24 0.34 27.43 21.67
C VAL A 24 -0.01 27.82 23.11
N GLU A 25 -1.28 28.15 23.35
CA GLU A 25 -1.88 28.24 24.70
C GLU A 25 -3.02 27.21 24.81
N GLU A 26 -3.02 26.50 25.95
CA GLU A 26 -3.92 25.41 26.32
C GLU A 26 -5.19 25.91 27.04
N SER A 27 -6.30 25.21 26.83
CA SER A 27 -7.37 24.93 27.83
C SER A 27 -8.35 23.93 27.17
N GLY A 28 -8.97 22.94 27.80
CA GLY A 28 -9.15 22.57 29.20
C GLY A 28 -10.55 21.94 29.33
N ALA A 29 -10.63 20.68 29.81
CA ALA A 29 -11.83 19.91 30.22
C ALA A 29 -12.91 19.61 29.14
N GLY A 30 -13.55 18.45 29.03
CA GLY A 30 -13.79 17.36 29.98
C GLY A 30 -15.31 17.15 30.06
N ALA A 31 -15.86 16.14 29.38
CA ALA A 31 -17.26 15.73 29.56
C ALA A 31 -17.45 14.26 29.12
N GLU A 32 -17.72 13.40 30.12
CA GLU A 32 -18.26 12.06 29.96
C GLU A 32 -19.68 12.14 29.38
N ILE A 33 -20.03 11.29 28.41
CA ILE A 33 -21.41 11.11 27.97
C ILE A 33 -21.77 9.62 28.03
N SER A 34 -22.80 9.38 28.83
CA SER A 34 -23.45 8.14 29.18
C SER A 34 -24.09 7.43 27.98
N GLU A 35 -23.90 6.11 27.93
CA GLU A 35 -24.69 5.17 27.14
C GLU A 35 -26.14 5.13 27.66
N THR A 36 -27.07 5.77 26.97
CA THR A 36 -28.48 5.33 26.87
C THR A 36 -29.18 6.17 25.81
N ASP A 37 -29.39 5.65 24.61
CA ASP A 37 -30.73 5.73 24.02
C ASP A 37 -30.97 4.71 22.90
N GLY A 38 -31.92 3.82 23.16
CA GLY A 38 -32.35 2.74 22.29
C GLY A 38 -33.44 3.22 21.34
N GLY A 39 -33.06 3.86 20.24
CA GLY A 39 -33.93 4.03 19.07
C GLY A 39 -33.64 2.98 18.01
N LYS A 40 -34.44 1.90 17.94
CA LYS A 40 -34.35 0.92 16.83
C LYS A 40 -34.85 1.58 15.54
N ALA A 41 -33.98 2.32 14.85
CA ALA A 41 -34.17 2.59 13.43
C ALA A 41 -34.21 1.23 12.72
N GLN A 42 -35.34 0.90 12.11
CA GLN A 42 -35.51 -0.33 11.35
C GLN A 42 -34.58 -0.24 10.13
N ARG A 43 -33.42 -0.90 10.18
CA ARG A 43 -32.46 -0.89 9.08
C ARG A 43 -33.15 -1.41 7.81
N GLN A 44 -33.02 -0.66 6.71
CA GLN A 44 -33.59 -1.04 5.40
C GLN A 44 -33.08 -2.42 4.95
N TRP A 45 -31.82 -2.73 5.24
CA TRP A 45 -31.18 -4.00 4.89
C TRP A 45 -30.73 -4.76 6.13
N THR A 46 -30.74 -6.09 6.02
CA THR A 46 -30.38 -7.00 7.11
C THR A 46 -28.92 -7.45 7.06
N CYS A 47 -28.22 -7.22 5.95
CA CYS A 47 -26.78 -7.46 5.73
C CYS A 47 -26.33 -6.88 4.38
N GLU A 48 -25.03 -6.96 4.11
CA GLU A 48 -24.43 -6.58 2.84
C GLU A 48 -25.00 -7.37 1.65
N GLU A 49 -25.19 -8.69 1.80
CA GLU A 49 -25.75 -9.54 0.74
C GLU A 49 -27.13 -9.07 0.32
N HIS A 50 -28.00 -8.76 1.29
CA HIS A 50 -29.35 -8.23 1.01
C HIS A 50 -29.27 -6.93 0.22
N TRP A 51 -28.40 -5.99 0.61
CA TRP A 51 -28.19 -4.74 -0.12
C TRP A 51 -27.73 -4.99 -1.56
N MET A 52 -26.78 -5.90 -1.78
CA MET A 52 -26.29 -6.26 -3.12
C MET A 52 -27.35 -6.94 -3.99
N VAL A 53 -28.15 -7.84 -3.41
CA VAL A 53 -29.26 -8.51 -4.10
C VAL A 53 -30.32 -7.49 -4.52
N GLU A 54 -30.67 -6.53 -3.64
CA GLU A 54 -31.59 -5.46 -4.00
C GLU A 54 -31.06 -4.61 -5.15
N GLY A 55 -29.79 -4.23 -5.13
CA GLY A 55 -29.17 -3.47 -6.21
C GLY A 55 -29.27 -4.16 -7.57
N THR A 56 -28.95 -5.46 -7.60
CA THR A 56 -29.07 -6.27 -8.83
C THR A 56 -30.51 -6.37 -9.31
N VAL A 57 -31.46 -6.60 -8.39
CA VAL A 57 -32.90 -6.68 -8.71
C VAL A 57 -33.43 -5.36 -9.25
N ARG A 58 -33.01 -4.22 -8.70
CA ARG A 58 -33.40 -2.89 -9.18
C ARG A 58 -32.91 -2.63 -10.61
N ASP A 59 -31.67 -3.01 -10.92
CA ASP A 59 -31.13 -2.90 -12.28
C ASP A 59 -31.92 -3.78 -13.27
N LEU A 60 -32.15 -5.06 -12.91
CA LEU A 60 -32.94 -5.99 -13.73
C LEU A 60 -34.37 -5.48 -13.95
N GLN A 61 -35.00 -4.91 -12.91
CA GLN A 61 -36.34 -4.34 -13.02
C GLN A 61 -36.36 -3.15 -13.98
N GLY A 62 -35.37 -2.27 -13.94
CA GLY A 62 -35.21 -1.18 -14.90
C GLY A 62 -35.14 -1.70 -16.34
N MET A 63 -34.31 -2.72 -16.57
CA MET A 63 -34.19 -3.37 -17.89
C MET A 63 -35.52 -4.00 -18.34
N ALA A 64 -36.21 -4.71 -17.45
CA ALA A 64 -37.51 -5.33 -17.71
C ALA A 64 -38.59 -4.30 -18.06
N LYS A 65 -38.64 -3.16 -17.34
CA LYS A 65 -39.56 -2.05 -17.63
C LYS A 65 -39.32 -1.45 -19.00
N LEU A 66 -38.06 -1.27 -19.40
CA LEU A 66 -37.72 -0.79 -20.75
C LEU A 66 -38.20 -1.77 -21.84
N CYS A 67 -38.26 -3.07 -21.54
CA CYS A 67 -38.81 -4.10 -22.42
C CYS A 67 -40.34 -4.21 -22.38
N GLY A 68 -41.03 -3.35 -21.63
CA GLY A 68 -42.50 -3.36 -21.53
C GLY A 68 -43.07 -4.38 -20.55
N ALA A 69 -42.28 -4.92 -19.62
CA ALA A 69 -42.82 -5.72 -18.51
C ALA A 69 -43.81 -4.88 -17.68
N GLY A 70 -44.95 -5.47 -17.32
CA GLY A 70 -46.01 -4.82 -16.52
C GLY A 70 -45.55 -4.44 -15.10
N ASP A 71 -46.45 -3.91 -14.28
CA ASP A 71 -46.09 -3.34 -12.98
C ASP A 71 -45.47 -4.39 -12.03
N THR A 72 -44.14 -4.35 -11.96
CA THR A 72 -43.29 -5.17 -11.08
C THR A 72 -43.42 -4.71 -9.61
N GLU A 73 -44.60 -4.89 -9.01
CA GLU A 73 -45.05 -4.28 -7.74
C GLU A 73 -44.20 -4.53 -6.47
N LYS A 74 -43.22 -5.45 -6.47
CA LYS A 74 -42.35 -5.68 -5.29
C LYS A 74 -40.88 -5.66 -5.69
N THR A 75 -40.18 -4.62 -5.25
CA THR A 75 -38.80 -4.30 -5.67
C THR A 75 -37.75 -4.59 -4.60
N VAL A 76 -38.17 -4.68 -3.34
CA VAL A 76 -37.28 -4.94 -2.21
C VAL A 76 -37.32 -6.44 -1.91
N PRO A 77 -36.21 -7.18 -2.12
CA PRO A 77 -36.13 -8.58 -1.75
C PRO A 77 -36.41 -8.75 -0.26
N THR A 78 -37.35 -9.60 0.12
CA THR A 78 -37.52 -9.94 1.54
C THR A 78 -36.68 -11.16 1.86
N ALA A 79 -35.79 -11.02 2.85
CA ALA A 79 -34.98 -12.13 3.33
C ALA A 79 -35.89 -13.17 4.02
N LYS A 80 -35.88 -14.42 3.54
CA LYS A 80 -36.64 -15.53 4.12
C LYS A 80 -35.83 -16.26 5.18
N SER A 81 -34.63 -16.69 4.81
CA SER A 81 -33.64 -17.34 5.68
C SER A 81 -32.28 -17.35 4.98
N GLY A 82 -31.19 -17.11 5.71
CA GLY A 82 -29.82 -17.18 5.16
C GLY A 82 -29.65 -16.42 3.83
N HIS A 83 -29.41 -17.17 2.76
CA HIS A 83 -29.14 -16.74 1.37
C HIS A 83 -30.38 -16.81 0.44
N GLU A 84 -31.58 -16.90 1.00
CA GLU A 84 -32.84 -17.00 0.26
C GLU A 84 -33.66 -15.72 0.35
N TYR A 85 -34.07 -15.21 -0.81
CA TYR A 85 -34.79 -13.95 -0.95
C TYR A 85 -36.07 -14.14 -1.77
N GLN A 86 -37.07 -13.30 -1.53
CA GLN A 86 -38.32 -13.29 -2.28
C GLN A 86 -38.55 -11.94 -2.96
N VAL A 87 -38.82 -11.95 -4.26
CA VAL A 87 -39.16 -10.76 -5.06
C VAL A 87 -40.46 -11.04 -5.83
N GLY A 88 -41.56 -10.41 -5.42
CA GLY A 88 -42.88 -10.77 -5.95
C GLY A 88 -43.18 -12.25 -5.68
N LYS A 89 -43.43 -13.03 -6.74
CA LYS A 89 -43.62 -14.49 -6.66
C LYS A 89 -42.33 -15.28 -6.90
N ALA A 90 -41.27 -14.65 -7.39
CA ALA A 90 -39.99 -15.30 -7.64
C ALA A 90 -39.22 -15.51 -6.33
N GLY A 91 -38.81 -16.77 -6.09
CA GLY A 91 -37.86 -17.13 -5.05
C GLY A 91 -36.45 -17.13 -5.62
N LEU A 92 -35.52 -16.45 -4.95
CA LEU A 92 -34.12 -16.35 -5.35
C LEU A 92 -33.26 -17.06 -4.30
N LYS A 93 -32.31 -17.88 -4.76
CA LYS A 93 -31.33 -18.56 -3.90
C LYS A 93 -29.93 -18.16 -4.35
N MET A 94 -29.19 -17.47 -3.49
CA MET A 94 -27.84 -17.00 -3.80
C MET A 94 -26.86 -18.17 -3.64
N SER A 95 -26.34 -18.68 -4.76
CA SER A 95 -25.37 -19.79 -4.75
C SER A 95 -24.66 -19.92 -6.11
N PRO A 96 -23.33 -20.12 -6.14
CA PRO A 96 -22.45 -20.19 -5.00
C PRO A 96 -22.18 -18.82 -4.38
N SER A 97 -22.66 -17.71 -4.97
CA SER A 97 -22.48 -16.33 -4.49
C SER A 97 -23.73 -15.49 -4.75
N CYS A 98 -23.85 -14.30 -4.13
CA CYS A 98 -24.92 -13.34 -4.43
C CYS A 98 -24.81 -12.66 -5.79
N TRP A 99 -23.68 -12.79 -6.47
CA TRP A 99 -23.52 -12.30 -7.83
C TRP A 99 -23.71 -13.40 -8.87
N ASP A 100 -24.08 -14.62 -8.47
CA ASP A 100 -24.31 -15.68 -9.44
C ASP A 100 -25.46 -15.33 -10.39
N ILE A 101 -25.19 -15.32 -11.70
CA ILE A 101 -26.16 -14.89 -12.71
C ILE A 101 -27.37 -15.84 -12.76
N ALA A 102 -27.18 -17.13 -12.49
CA ALA A 102 -28.25 -18.12 -12.55
C ALA A 102 -29.24 -17.95 -11.38
N SER A 103 -28.78 -17.43 -10.24
CA SER A 103 -29.65 -17.09 -9.10
C SER A 103 -30.78 -16.10 -9.44
N TYR A 104 -30.64 -15.31 -10.51
CA TYR A 104 -31.63 -14.31 -10.93
C TYR A 104 -32.55 -14.78 -12.06
N ARG A 105 -32.31 -15.96 -12.64
CA ARG A 105 -33.13 -16.52 -13.73
C ARG A 105 -34.63 -16.61 -13.41
N PRO A 106 -35.08 -17.04 -12.21
CA PRO A 106 -36.50 -17.13 -11.89
C PRO A 106 -37.24 -15.79 -12.04
N LEU A 107 -36.56 -14.68 -11.75
CA LEU A 107 -37.11 -13.33 -11.88
C LEU A 107 -37.38 -12.97 -13.35
N LEU A 108 -36.42 -13.29 -14.23
CA LEU A 108 -36.50 -13.01 -15.65
C LEU A 108 -37.53 -13.89 -16.38
N GLU A 109 -37.77 -15.09 -15.88
CA GLU A 109 -38.85 -15.97 -16.34
C GLU A 109 -40.23 -15.44 -15.96
N GLU A 110 -40.40 -14.97 -14.72
CA GLU A 110 -41.64 -14.35 -14.22
C GLU A 110 -42.04 -13.12 -15.07
N TRP A 111 -41.08 -12.31 -15.49
CA TRP A 111 -41.34 -11.05 -16.21
C TRP A 111 -41.57 -11.19 -17.72
N LYS A 112 -41.47 -12.42 -18.27
CA LYS A 112 -41.84 -12.75 -19.66
C LYS A 112 -41.18 -11.85 -20.72
N ILE A 113 -39.91 -11.47 -20.52
CA ILE A 113 -39.14 -10.67 -21.46
C ILE A 113 -38.92 -11.46 -22.76
N THR A 114 -39.16 -10.83 -23.92
CA THR A 114 -38.99 -11.44 -25.24
C THR A 114 -37.84 -10.76 -25.99
N GLN A 115 -37.00 -11.54 -26.68
CA GLN A 115 -35.83 -11.05 -27.40
C GLN A 115 -36.18 -10.10 -28.57
N GLN A 116 -35.35 -9.08 -28.76
CA GLN A 116 -35.27 -8.27 -29.99
C GLN A 116 -33.99 -8.58 -30.78
N ALA A 117 -34.03 -8.36 -32.09
CA ALA A 117 -32.82 -8.42 -32.92
C ALA A 117 -31.84 -7.31 -32.52
N ALA A 118 -30.55 -7.62 -32.54
CA ALA A 118 -29.51 -6.61 -32.35
C ALA A 118 -29.40 -5.72 -33.61
N SER A 119 -29.02 -4.46 -33.42
CA SER A 119 -28.59 -3.59 -34.53
C SER A 119 -27.22 -4.03 -35.06
N ASP A 120 -27.06 -4.02 -36.39
CA ASP A 120 -25.79 -4.36 -37.06
C ASP A 120 -24.71 -3.27 -36.88
N ASN A 121 -25.09 -2.04 -36.53
CA ASN A 121 -24.18 -0.90 -36.32
C ASN A 121 -23.66 -0.84 -34.88
N ALA A 122 -22.96 -1.89 -34.43
CA ALA A 122 -22.35 -1.91 -33.11
C ALA A 122 -20.89 -1.41 -33.16
N PRO A 123 -20.45 -0.58 -32.19
CA PRO A 123 -19.07 -0.11 -32.10
C PRO A 123 -18.10 -1.28 -31.82
N ASP A 124 -16.86 -1.13 -32.26
CA ASP A 124 -15.78 -2.07 -31.95
C ASP A 124 -15.22 -1.78 -30.55
N LEU A 125 -15.97 -2.18 -29.52
CA LEU A 125 -15.59 -1.92 -28.13
C LEU A 125 -14.31 -2.66 -27.71
N LEU A 126 -14.00 -3.80 -28.32
CA LEU A 126 -12.76 -4.51 -28.00
C LEU A 126 -11.56 -3.64 -28.37
N HIS A 127 -11.62 -2.96 -29.52
CA HIS A 127 -10.61 -2.01 -29.95
C HIS A 127 -10.61 -0.74 -29.09
N ASP A 128 -11.76 -0.05 -29.03
CA ASP A 128 -11.86 1.28 -28.41
C ASP A 128 -11.46 1.28 -26.93
N LEU A 129 -11.79 0.21 -26.20
CA LEU A 129 -11.53 0.12 -24.77
C LEU A 129 -10.10 -0.33 -24.41
N LEU A 130 -9.24 -0.57 -25.41
CA LEU A 130 -7.79 -0.71 -25.18
C LEU A 130 -7.12 0.63 -24.81
N THR A 131 -7.83 1.75 -24.97
CA THR A 131 -7.42 3.08 -24.50
C THR A 131 -8.45 3.63 -23.51
N PRO A 132 -8.56 3.08 -22.29
CA PRO A 132 -9.73 3.27 -21.44
C PRO A 132 -9.71 4.61 -20.66
N THR A 133 -9.41 5.75 -21.28
CA THR A 133 -9.49 7.06 -20.61
C THR A 133 -10.93 7.37 -20.15
N ALA A 134 -11.10 8.30 -19.21
CA ALA A 134 -12.43 8.63 -18.69
C ALA A 134 -13.32 9.19 -19.82
N LYS A 135 -12.72 9.97 -20.72
CA LYS A 135 -13.37 10.42 -21.96
C LYS A 135 -13.85 9.27 -22.85
N VAL A 136 -13.02 8.27 -23.12
CA VAL A 136 -13.35 7.11 -23.98
C VAL A 136 -14.47 6.28 -23.33
N LEU A 137 -14.35 5.99 -22.04
CA LEU A 137 -15.38 5.27 -21.29
C LEU A 137 -16.71 6.01 -21.28
N GLN A 138 -16.69 7.34 -21.11
CA GLN A 138 -17.90 8.15 -21.13
C GLN A 138 -18.54 8.26 -22.52
N LYS A 139 -17.74 8.23 -23.59
CA LYS A 139 -18.25 8.15 -24.97
C LYS A 139 -18.99 6.82 -25.17
N ALA A 140 -18.34 5.69 -24.88
CA ALA A 140 -18.94 4.36 -24.98
C ALA A 140 -20.19 4.22 -24.09
N ASN A 141 -20.15 4.77 -22.87
CA ASN A 141 -21.29 4.80 -21.95
C ASN A 141 -22.53 5.46 -22.58
N LYS A 142 -22.37 6.63 -23.21
CA LYS A 142 -23.47 7.34 -23.87
C LYS A 142 -24.04 6.54 -25.04
N GLU A 143 -23.17 6.00 -25.89
CA GLU A 143 -23.57 5.24 -27.07
C GLU A 143 -24.32 3.95 -26.70
N ILE A 144 -23.82 3.20 -25.72
CA ILE A 144 -24.47 1.97 -25.24
C ILE A 144 -25.79 2.31 -24.53
N SER A 145 -25.84 3.36 -23.70
CA SER A 145 -27.06 3.77 -23.00
C SER A 145 -28.19 4.13 -23.98
N GLU A 146 -27.89 4.86 -25.06
CA GLU A 146 -28.89 5.15 -26.11
C GLU A 146 -29.32 3.89 -26.87
N ARG A 147 -28.41 2.92 -27.07
CA ARG A 147 -28.76 1.62 -27.67
C ARG A 147 -29.63 0.76 -26.76
N ILE A 148 -29.41 0.79 -25.44
CA ILE A 148 -30.31 0.14 -24.47
C ILE A 148 -31.69 0.80 -24.55
N LYS A 149 -31.75 2.13 -24.64
CA LYS A 149 -33.03 2.85 -24.74
C LYS A 149 -33.83 2.47 -25.99
N THR A 150 -33.16 2.24 -27.11
CA THR A 150 -33.80 1.96 -28.41
C THR A 150 -34.03 0.48 -28.67
N THR A 151 -33.17 -0.40 -28.16
CA THR A 151 -33.23 -1.86 -28.34
C THR A 151 -33.02 -2.60 -27.00
N PRO A 152 -33.89 -2.37 -25.99
CA PRO A 152 -33.68 -2.85 -24.63
C PRO A 152 -33.72 -4.37 -24.48
N ALA A 153 -34.24 -5.11 -25.47
CA ALA A 153 -34.27 -6.57 -25.44
C ALA A 153 -33.23 -7.23 -26.37
N ALA A 154 -32.19 -6.51 -26.79
CA ALA A 154 -31.09 -7.07 -27.57
C ALA A 154 -29.97 -7.58 -26.65
N ALA A 155 -29.70 -8.89 -26.63
CA ALA A 155 -28.68 -9.47 -25.75
C ALA A 155 -27.30 -8.78 -25.86
N ARG A 156 -26.87 -8.47 -27.09
CA ARG A 156 -25.57 -7.86 -27.39
C ARG A 156 -25.34 -6.52 -26.67
N VAL A 157 -26.36 -5.66 -26.55
CA VAL A 157 -26.15 -4.35 -25.90
C VAL A 157 -25.91 -4.48 -24.39
N HIS A 158 -26.49 -5.50 -23.75
CA HIS A 158 -26.23 -5.78 -22.34
C HIS A 158 -24.85 -6.43 -22.12
N GLU A 159 -24.39 -7.26 -23.05
CA GLU A 159 -23.02 -7.80 -23.04
C GLU A 159 -21.97 -6.69 -23.15
N GLU A 160 -22.19 -5.75 -24.07
CA GLU A 160 -21.33 -4.58 -24.27
C GLU A 160 -21.35 -3.64 -23.07
N ALA A 161 -22.52 -3.44 -22.43
CA ALA A 161 -22.63 -2.69 -21.19
C ALA A 161 -21.85 -3.36 -20.04
N ALA A 162 -21.97 -4.68 -19.90
CA ALA A 162 -21.20 -5.44 -18.91
C ALA A 162 -19.70 -5.37 -19.19
N PHE A 163 -19.28 -5.43 -20.46
CA PHE A 163 -17.88 -5.27 -20.83
C PHE A 163 -17.35 -3.88 -20.46
N LEU A 164 -18.08 -2.82 -20.81
CA LEU A 164 -17.74 -1.45 -20.41
C LEU A 164 -17.58 -1.30 -18.89
N LEU A 165 -18.51 -1.86 -18.11
CA LEU A 165 -18.43 -1.86 -16.64
C LEU A 165 -17.21 -2.64 -16.13
N GLY A 166 -16.87 -3.76 -16.76
CA GLY A 166 -15.66 -4.53 -16.46
C GLY A 166 -14.38 -3.71 -16.68
N VAL A 167 -14.31 -2.98 -17.80
CA VAL A 167 -13.16 -2.09 -18.10
C VAL A 167 -13.12 -0.87 -17.17
N PHE A 168 -14.28 -0.29 -16.85
CA PHE A 168 -14.38 0.77 -15.85
C PHE A 168 -13.86 0.30 -14.48
N GLY A 169 -14.21 -0.93 -14.07
CA GLY A 169 -13.70 -1.57 -12.85
C GLY A 169 -12.19 -1.76 -12.86
N LEU A 170 -11.58 -2.03 -14.03
CA LEU A 170 -10.12 -2.09 -14.14
C LEU A 170 -9.46 -0.77 -13.79
N ARG A 171 -10.13 0.39 -13.85
CA ARG A 171 -9.52 1.68 -13.49
C ARG A 171 -9.71 2.08 -12.04
N HIS A 172 -10.59 1.38 -11.33
CA HIS A 172 -10.87 1.62 -9.92
C HIS A 172 -9.66 1.24 -9.05
N ASN A 173 -9.04 2.23 -8.42
CA ASN A 173 -7.89 2.06 -7.53
C ASN A 173 -7.93 3.10 -6.39
N ALA A 174 -9.06 3.14 -5.69
CA ALA A 174 -9.26 4.04 -4.53
C ALA A 174 -8.77 3.43 -3.21
N GLN A 175 -7.95 2.36 -3.26
CA GLN A 175 -7.42 1.60 -2.11
C GLN A 175 -8.49 1.32 -1.05
N GLN A 176 -8.47 1.98 0.11
CA GLN A 176 -9.37 1.64 1.21
C GLN A 176 -10.79 2.18 0.98
N PHE A 177 -10.89 3.20 0.12
CA PHE A 177 -12.14 3.71 -0.43
C PHE A 177 -12.59 2.90 -1.67
N ASN A 178 -11.89 1.83 -2.06
CA ASN A 178 -12.30 1.01 -3.19
C ASN A 178 -13.65 0.33 -2.91
N ASP A 179 -14.57 0.40 -3.87
CA ASP A 179 -15.89 -0.24 -3.76
C ASP A 179 -16.36 -0.65 -5.15
N LEU A 180 -16.30 -1.96 -5.41
CA LEU A 180 -16.76 -2.57 -6.66
C LEU A 180 -18.16 -3.18 -6.52
N ARG A 181 -18.78 -3.17 -5.33
CA ARG A 181 -20.04 -3.89 -5.09
C ARG A 181 -21.18 -3.35 -5.99
N PRO A 182 -21.39 -2.03 -6.14
CA PRO A 182 -22.40 -1.52 -7.06
C PRO A 182 -22.15 -1.89 -8.53
N LEU A 183 -20.86 -1.87 -8.92
CA LEU A 183 -20.42 -2.25 -10.27
C LEU A 183 -20.69 -3.73 -10.54
N LEU A 184 -20.35 -4.61 -9.60
CA LEU A 184 -20.60 -6.05 -9.69
C LEU A 184 -22.09 -6.38 -9.74
N CYS A 185 -22.93 -5.70 -8.95
CA CYS A 185 -24.38 -5.85 -9.04
C CYS A 185 -24.91 -5.48 -10.42
N ARG A 186 -24.45 -4.37 -11.00
CA ARG A 186 -24.88 -3.94 -12.34
C ARG A 186 -24.37 -4.86 -13.45
N MET A 187 -23.12 -5.32 -13.37
CA MET A 187 -22.59 -6.33 -14.28
C MET A 187 -23.40 -7.64 -14.19
N THR A 188 -23.72 -8.08 -12.97
CA THR A 188 -24.55 -9.28 -12.74
C THR A 188 -25.92 -9.12 -13.40
N ALA A 189 -26.56 -7.96 -13.24
CA ALA A 189 -27.84 -7.67 -13.88
C ALA A 189 -27.74 -7.74 -15.41
N HIS A 190 -26.77 -7.05 -16.02
CA HIS A 190 -26.59 -7.08 -17.47
C HIS A 190 -26.28 -8.48 -18.01
N LEU A 191 -25.40 -9.25 -17.34
CA LEU A 191 -25.04 -10.59 -17.77
C LEU A 191 -26.21 -11.58 -17.64
N ALA A 192 -26.96 -11.53 -16.53
CA ALA A 192 -28.16 -12.35 -16.36
C ALA A 192 -29.24 -12.01 -17.40
N PHE A 193 -29.45 -10.72 -17.67
CA PHE A 193 -30.40 -10.25 -18.69
C PHE A 193 -29.97 -10.69 -20.09
N ALA A 194 -28.69 -10.52 -20.44
CA ALA A 194 -28.14 -10.99 -21.70
C ALA A 194 -28.28 -12.50 -21.87
N GLU A 195 -27.95 -13.30 -20.85
CA GLU A 195 -28.10 -14.75 -20.87
C GLU A 195 -29.53 -15.18 -21.17
N LYS A 196 -30.51 -14.55 -20.52
CA LYS A 196 -31.93 -14.78 -20.80
C LYS A 196 -32.28 -14.48 -22.25
N LEU A 197 -31.85 -13.33 -22.76
CA LEU A 197 -32.16 -12.85 -24.11
C LEU A 197 -31.44 -13.62 -25.23
N ARG A 198 -30.34 -14.32 -24.93
CA ARG A 198 -29.61 -15.13 -25.93
C ARG A 198 -30.33 -16.41 -26.31
N GLU A 199 -31.24 -16.91 -25.46
CA GLU A 199 -31.96 -18.17 -25.67
C GLU A 199 -31.02 -19.35 -25.99
N GLY A 200 -29.87 -19.42 -25.29
CA GLY A 200 -28.88 -20.49 -25.46
C GLY A 200 -27.83 -20.26 -26.56
N LYS A 201 -27.91 -19.15 -27.31
CA LYS A 201 -26.84 -18.76 -28.24
C LYS A 201 -25.54 -18.41 -27.49
N PRO A 202 -24.36 -18.60 -28.11
CA PRO A 202 -23.10 -18.13 -27.54
C PRO A 202 -23.09 -16.61 -27.30
N PRO A 203 -22.38 -16.12 -26.27
CA PRO A 203 -22.14 -14.68 -26.09
C PRO A 203 -21.36 -14.08 -27.25
N SER A 204 -21.53 -12.78 -27.50
CA SER A 204 -20.61 -12.02 -28.36
C SER A 204 -19.20 -11.96 -27.77
N ASP A 205 -18.22 -11.50 -28.53
CA ASP A 205 -16.84 -11.31 -28.04
C ASP A 205 -16.78 -10.37 -26.83
N ALA A 206 -17.54 -9.28 -26.86
CA ALA A 206 -17.70 -8.39 -25.72
C ALA A 206 -18.33 -9.13 -24.53
N GLY A 207 -19.34 -9.99 -24.76
CA GLY A 207 -19.95 -10.83 -23.72
C GLY A 207 -18.97 -11.83 -23.10
N ARG A 208 -18.13 -12.48 -23.92
CA ARG A 208 -17.11 -13.41 -23.44
C ARG A 208 -16.08 -12.70 -22.55
N TRP A 209 -15.60 -11.53 -22.96
CA TRP A 209 -14.68 -10.73 -22.14
C TRP A 209 -15.35 -10.10 -20.91
N ALA A 210 -16.62 -9.70 -21.00
CA ALA A 210 -17.40 -9.21 -19.86
C ALA A 210 -17.49 -10.27 -18.75
N GLU A 211 -17.75 -11.52 -19.11
CA GLU A 211 -17.78 -12.63 -18.16
C GLU A 211 -16.42 -12.90 -17.50
N VAL A 212 -15.32 -12.75 -18.25
CA VAL A 212 -13.95 -12.89 -17.72
C VAL A 212 -13.63 -11.77 -16.74
N LEU A 213 -13.87 -10.51 -17.10
CA LEU A 213 -13.63 -9.35 -16.21
C LEU A 213 -14.54 -9.38 -14.98
N TYR A 214 -15.78 -9.82 -15.14
CA TYR A 214 -16.71 -10.05 -14.04
C TYR A 214 -16.15 -11.05 -13.02
N ASP A 215 -15.63 -12.19 -13.48
CA ASP A 215 -15.02 -13.18 -12.58
C ASP A 215 -13.72 -12.65 -11.94
N CYS A 216 -12.95 -11.78 -12.61
CA CYS A 216 -11.80 -11.11 -12.00
C CYS A 216 -12.23 -10.19 -10.83
N HIS A 217 -13.17 -9.27 -11.08
CA HIS A 217 -13.64 -8.28 -10.09
C HIS A 217 -14.36 -8.93 -8.90
N ALA A 218 -15.04 -10.05 -9.16
CA ALA A 218 -15.69 -10.85 -8.12
C ALA A 218 -14.72 -11.74 -7.34
N GLY A 219 -13.40 -11.63 -7.54
CA GLY A 219 -12.41 -12.42 -6.83
C GLY A 219 -12.47 -13.91 -7.17
N ARG A 220 -12.65 -14.25 -8.45
CA ARG A 220 -12.60 -15.63 -8.97
C ARG A 220 -11.63 -15.77 -10.15
N PRO A 221 -10.35 -15.36 -10.00
CA PRO A 221 -9.42 -15.32 -11.12
C PRO A 221 -9.11 -16.68 -11.75
N VAL A 222 -9.14 -17.78 -10.98
CA VAL A 222 -8.98 -19.13 -11.55
C VAL A 222 -10.07 -19.40 -12.59
N LYS A 223 -11.33 -19.11 -12.24
CA LYS A 223 -12.47 -19.25 -13.14
C LYS A 223 -12.38 -18.29 -14.34
N ALA A 224 -11.93 -17.05 -14.12
CA ALA A 224 -11.72 -16.09 -15.19
C ALA A 224 -10.70 -16.59 -16.23
N ARG A 225 -9.55 -17.11 -15.76
CA ARG A 225 -8.51 -17.70 -16.61
C ARG A 225 -8.99 -18.95 -17.34
N GLU A 226 -9.82 -19.78 -16.70
CA GLU A 226 -10.44 -20.95 -17.35
C GLU A 226 -11.34 -20.54 -18.51
N LYS A 227 -12.23 -19.56 -18.31
CA LYS A 227 -13.10 -19.02 -19.37
C LYS A 227 -12.30 -18.44 -20.53
N MET A 228 -11.22 -17.75 -20.24
CA MET A 228 -10.36 -17.12 -21.24
C MET A 228 -9.66 -18.12 -22.17
N LYS A 229 -9.52 -19.40 -21.79
CA LYS A 229 -8.90 -20.43 -22.65
C LYS A 229 -9.68 -20.70 -23.94
N SER A 230 -10.98 -20.43 -23.96
CA SER A 230 -11.84 -20.67 -25.14
C SER A 230 -12.01 -19.45 -26.05
N ILE A 231 -11.41 -18.31 -25.69
CA ILE A 231 -11.47 -17.07 -26.48
C ILE A 231 -10.26 -17.04 -27.44
N PRO A 232 -10.46 -16.70 -28.74
CA PRO A 232 -9.38 -16.53 -29.71
C PRO A 232 -8.29 -15.58 -29.23
N THR A 233 -7.04 -15.80 -29.67
CA THR A 233 -5.86 -15.05 -29.18
C THR A 233 -5.32 -14.04 -30.19
N GLU A 234 -5.95 -13.92 -31.35
CA GLU A 234 -5.60 -12.99 -32.41
C GLU A 234 -6.22 -11.59 -32.15
N GLY A 235 -5.61 -10.56 -32.75
CA GLY A 235 -6.11 -9.18 -32.69
C GLY A 235 -6.31 -8.66 -31.27
N ASP A 236 -7.41 -7.93 -31.07
CA ASP A 236 -7.70 -7.26 -29.80
C ASP A 236 -8.08 -8.24 -28.68
N SER A 237 -8.61 -9.42 -29.00
CA SER A 237 -8.79 -10.47 -27.99
C SER A 237 -7.46 -10.96 -27.43
N GLY A 238 -6.41 -11.03 -28.26
CA GLY A 238 -5.04 -11.28 -27.80
C GLY A 238 -4.53 -10.23 -26.81
N ARG A 239 -4.85 -8.95 -27.05
CA ARG A 239 -4.51 -7.84 -26.13
C ARG A 239 -5.28 -7.96 -24.82
N TRP A 240 -6.59 -8.18 -24.85
CA TRP A 240 -7.41 -8.38 -23.65
C TRP A 240 -7.00 -9.58 -22.81
N LYS A 241 -6.54 -10.66 -23.46
CA LYS A 241 -5.95 -11.82 -22.77
C LYS A 241 -4.76 -11.41 -21.92
N ARG A 242 -3.85 -10.60 -22.47
CA ARG A 242 -2.70 -10.08 -21.73
C ARG A 242 -3.12 -9.14 -20.62
N VAL A 243 -4.09 -8.24 -20.87
CA VAL A 243 -4.65 -7.35 -19.83
C VAL A 243 -5.15 -8.16 -18.63
N VAL A 244 -5.96 -9.19 -18.87
CA VAL A 244 -6.51 -10.05 -17.82
C VAL A 244 -5.42 -10.88 -17.15
N ASP A 245 -4.52 -11.52 -17.92
CA ASP A 245 -3.43 -12.30 -17.36
C ASP A 245 -2.56 -11.47 -16.42
N LEU A 246 -2.19 -10.25 -16.82
CA LEU A 246 -1.43 -9.31 -16.00
C LEU A 246 -2.22 -8.83 -14.79
N HIS A 247 -3.50 -8.50 -14.96
CA HIS A 247 -4.34 -8.05 -13.86
C HIS A 247 -4.50 -9.12 -12.77
N VAL A 248 -4.63 -10.37 -13.18
CA VAL A 248 -4.80 -11.52 -12.27
C VAL A 248 -3.50 -11.94 -11.62
N THR A 249 -2.43 -12.14 -12.41
CA THR A 249 -1.18 -12.73 -11.91
C THR A 249 -0.22 -11.70 -11.37
N GLY A 250 -0.24 -10.47 -11.93
CA GLY A 250 0.80 -9.47 -11.69
C GLY A 250 2.17 -9.85 -12.26
N ASP A 251 2.26 -10.86 -13.14
CA ASP A 251 3.53 -11.25 -13.78
C ASP A 251 3.94 -10.24 -14.86
N TRP A 252 4.64 -9.20 -14.42
CA TRP A 252 5.10 -8.07 -15.24
C TRP A 252 6.03 -8.50 -16.39
N ARG A 253 6.67 -9.67 -16.32
CA ARG A 253 7.58 -10.17 -17.37
C ARG A 253 6.86 -10.39 -18.70
N ARG A 254 5.54 -10.62 -18.66
CA ARG A 254 4.70 -10.90 -19.84
C ARG A 254 4.58 -9.74 -20.84
N MET A 255 5.11 -8.58 -20.50
CA MET A 255 5.11 -7.38 -21.35
C MET A 255 6.43 -7.12 -22.06
N GLN A 256 7.51 -7.85 -21.73
CA GLN A 256 8.86 -7.56 -22.22
C GLN A 256 9.00 -7.66 -23.75
N ASP A 257 8.16 -8.47 -24.41
CA ASP A 257 8.24 -8.72 -25.86
C ASP A 257 7.28 -7.83 -26.68
N LEU A 258 6.55 -6.90 -26.06
CA LEU A 258 5.58 -6.06 -26.77
C LEU A 258 6.19 -4.74 -27.23
N ALA A 259 6.27 -4.55 -28.56
CA ALA A 259 6.77 -3.30 -29.15
C ALA A 259 5.88 -2.08 -28.83
N GLU A 260 4.55 -2.23 -28.85
CA GLU A 260 3.60 -1.12 -28.65
C GLU A 260 2.38 -1.57 -27.82
N PRO A 261 2.51 -1.62 -26.48
CA PRO A 261 1.38 -2.00 -25.64
C PRO A 261 0.32 -0.90 -25.60
N SER A 262 -0.95 -1.32 -25.62
CA SER A 262 -2.08 -0.41 -25.44
C SER A 262 -2.06 0.23 -24.05
N LEU A 263 -2.83 1.30 -23.87
CA LEU A 263 -2.94 1.94 -22.55
C LEU A 263 -3.56 1.00 -21.51
N ALA A 264 -4.52 0.15 -21.89
CA ALA A 264 -5.07 -0.87 -20.99
C ALA A 264 -3.99 -1.86 -20.51
N GLU A 265 -3.13 -2.34 -21.42
CA GLU A 265 -1.98 -3.20 -21.09
C GLU A 265 -0.97 -2.44 -20.20
N ALA A 266 -0.69 -1.17 -20.51
CA ALA A 266 0.24 -0.33 -19.74
C ALA A 266 -0.26 -0.05 -18.31
N ILE A 267 -1.57 0.20 -18.13
CA ILE A 267 -2.17 0.43 -16.80
C ILE A 267 -2.00 -0.81 -15.92
N VAL A 268 -2.33 -2.01 -16.40
CA VAL A 268 -2.19 -3.23 -15.59
C VAL A 268 -0.72 -3.62 -15.40
N HIS A 269 0.15 -3.30 -16.35
CA HIS A 269 1.59 -3.50 -16.20
C HIS A 269 2.17 -2.57 -15.12
N ALA A 270 1.80 -1.29 -15.10
CA ALA A 270 2.21 -0.36 -14.05
C ALA A 270 1.79 -0.84 -12.65
N ARG A 271 0.59 -1.44 -12.54
CA ARG A 271 0.13 -2.07 -11.28
C ARG A 271 0.96 -3.27 -10.88
N ALA A 272 1.31 -4.12 -11.84
CA ALA A 272 2.17 -5.28 -11.62
C ALA A 272 3.56 -4.85 -11.14
N LEU A 273 4.18 -3.86 -11.80
CA LEU A 273 5.44 -3.25 -11.39
C LEU A 273 5.36 -2.68 -9.97
N LYS A 274 4.36 -1.84 -9.68
CA LYS A 274 4.17 -1.29 -8.32
C LYS A 274 4.06 -2.39 -7.26
N THR A 275 3.31 -3.45 -7.56
CA THR A 275 3.01 -4.52 -6.59
C THR A 275 4.21 -5.43 -6.32
N HIS A 276 4.92 -5.83 -7.38
CA HIS A 276 5.92 -6.89 -7.34
C HIS A 276 7.37 -6.38 -7.37
N ARG A 277 7.60 -5.14 -7.82
CA ARG A 277 8.92 -4.53 -7.98
C ARG A 277 9.09 -3.24 -7.17
N GLY A 278 8.05 -2.40 -7.09
CA GLY A 278 8.03 -1.17 -6.28
C GLY A 278 8.03 0.11 -7.13
N ASN A 279 8.16 1.26 -6.45
CA ASN A 279 8.05 2.59 -7.07
C ASN A 279 9.15 2.90 -8.10
N PRO A 280 10.43 2.54 -7.91
CA PRO A 280 11.47 2.88 -8.88
C PRO A 280 11.16 2.34 -10.30
N GLU A 281 10.77 1.07 -10.40
CA GLU A 281 10.46 0.41 -11.67
C GLU A 281 9.14 0.91 -12.27
N LEU A 282 8.13 1.18 -11.42
CA LEU A 282 6.91 1.86 -11.84
C LEU A 282 7.25 3.22 -12.50
N MET A 283 8.07 4.03 -11.83
CA MET A 283 8.36 5.39 -12.29
C MET A 283 9.27 5.42 -13.51
N ALA A 284 10.20 4.47 -13.65
CA ALA A 284 10.97 4.28 -14.87
C ALA A 284 10.03 4.03 -16.07
N PHE A 285 9.12 3.07 -15.93
CA PHE A 285 8.14 2.74 -16.96
C PHE A 285 7.20 3.92 -17.30
N VAL A 286 6.70 4.64 -16.29
CA VAL A 286 5.83 5.81 -16.50
C VAL A 286 6.57 6.92 -17.24
N THR A 287 7.85 7.16 -16.91
CA THR A 287 8.66 8.23 -17.52
C THR A 287 8.87 8.02 -19.02
N GLU A 288 8.88 6.77 -19.49
CA GLU A 288 9.05 6.42 -20.90
C GLU A 288 7.73 6.47 -21.71
N ARG A 289 6.58 6.70 -21.05
CA ARG A 289 5.24 6.60 -21.65
C ARG A 289 4.42 7.87 -21.44
N GLU A 290 4.35 8.73 -22.46
CA GLU A 290 3.55 9.97 -22.45
C GLU A 290 2.06 9.71 -22.23
N ASP A 291 1.52 8.64 -22.81
CA ASP A 291 0.11 8.27 -22.70
C ASP A 291 -0.27 7.88 -21.27
N LEU A 292 0.62 7.21 -20.53
CA LEU A 292 0.41 6.84 -19.14
C LEU A 292 0.59 8.06 -18.20
N GLN A 293 1.52 8.97 -18.50
CA GLN A 293 1.68 10.22 -17.74
C GLN A 293 0.42 11.09 -17.81
N ALA A 294 -0.31 11.02 -18.93
CA ALA A 294 -1.56 11.75 -19.15
C ALA A 294 -2.76 11.18 -18.37
N THR A 295 -2.61 10.10 -17.59
CA THR A 295 -3.70 9.50 -16.80
C THR A 295 -3.38 9.45 -15.30
N PRO A 296 -4.39 9.45 -14.41
CA PRO A 296 -4.16 9.48 -12.96
C PRO A 296 -3.64 8.16 -12.36
N GLU A 297 -3.65 7.06 -13.12
CA GLU A 297 -3.32 5.72 -12.62
C GLU A 297 -1.96 5.64 -11.93
N TRP A 298 -0.92 6.25 -12.50
CA TRP A 298 0.41 6.22 -11.91
C TRP A 298 0.45 6.95 -10.55
N SER A 299 -0.24 8.10 -10.44
CA SER A 299 -0.29 8.92 -9.22
C SER A 299 -1.02 8.17 -8.09
N ARG A 300 -2.10 7.46 -8.45
CA ARG A 300 -2.84 6.57 -7.53
C ARG A 300 -1.99 5.42 -7.01
N LEU A 301 -1.15 4.84 -7.86
CA LEU A 301 -0.24 3.73 -7.52
C LEU A 301 0.95 4.19 -6.69
N LEU A 302 1.54 5.34 -7.04
CA LEU A 302 2.65 5.95 -6.31
C LEU A 302 2.32 6.14 -4.83
N SER A 303 1.10 6.59 -4.57
CA SER A 303 0.56 6.88 -3.24
C SER A 303 0.27 5.64 -2.38
N GLN A 304 0.41 4.41 -2.90
CA GLN A 304 0.24 3.19 -2.10
C GLN A 304 1.42 2.96 -1.13
N GLN A 305 1.36 1.87 -0.34
CA GLN A 305 2.43 1.45 0.57
C GLN A 305 3.81 1.32 -0.11
N ASP A 306 4.87 1.29 0.69
CA ASP A 306 6.28 1.15 0.26
C ASP A 306 6.78 2.31 -0.62
N ARG A 307 6.30 3.53 -0.34
CA ARG A 307 6.74 4.76 -1.01
C ARG A 307 7.91 5.40 -0.26
N SER A 308 8.82 6.06 -0.98
CA SER A 308 9.86 6.91 -0.39
C SER A 308 9.32 8.29 0.02
N VAL A 309 10.15 9.11 0.68
CA VAL A 309 9.80 10.51 1.01
C VAL A 309 9.63 11.33 -0.27
N ASP A 310 10.50 11.12 -1.26
CA ASP A 310 10.41 11.79 -2.57
C ASP A 310 9.12 11.43 -3.31
N ASP A 311 8.72 10.15 -3.28
CA ASP A 311 7.45 9.70 -3.85
C ASP A 311 6.26 10.35 -3.14
N GLY A 312 6.34 10.50 -1.81
CA GLY A 312 5.31 11.17 -1.02
C GLY A 312 5.16 12.66 -1.38
N HIS A 313 6.28 13.36 -1.57
CA HIS A 313 6.25 14.75 -2.06
C HIS A 313 5.71 14.85 -3.49
N LEU A 314 6.05 13.90 -4.36
CA LEU A 314 5.50 13.85 -5.71
C LEU A 314 3.99 13.63 -5.68
N ALA A 315 3.51 12.65 -4.89
CA ALA A 315 2.08 12.38 -4.70
C ALA A 315 1.33 13.59 -4.13
N MET A 316 1.93 14.33 -3.19
CA MET A 316 1.35 15.56 -2.65
C MET A 316 1.16 16.64 -3.74
N ARG A 317 2.09 16.76 -4.69
CA ARG A 317 2.00 17.73 -5.80
C ARG A 317 1.07 17.28 -6.93
N SER A 318 1.02 15.98 -7.24
CA SER A 318 0.28 15.47 -8.39
C SER A 318 -1.13 14.98 -8.06
N GLY A 319 -1.35 14.47 -6.84
CA GLY A 319 -2.53 13.69 -6.48
C GLY A 319 -3.84 14.38 -6.82
N VAL A 320 -4.14 15.51 -6.17
CA VAL A 320 -5.41 16.22 -6.33
C VAL A 320 -5.57 16.75 -7.76
N THR A 321 -4.50 17.29 -8.35
CA THR A 321 -4.51 17.80 -9.72
C THR A 321 -4.89 16.72 -10.73
N MET A 322 -4.34 15.51 -10.60
CA MET A 322 -4.65 14.40 -11.50
C MET A 322 -6.09 13.90 -11.32
N GLU A 323 -6.63 13.91 -10.10
CA GLU A 323 -8.04 13.57 -9.86
C GLU A 323 -9.00 14.59 -10.47
N PHE A 324 -8.70 15.88 -10.35
CA PHE A 324 -9.50 16.95 -10.97
C PHE A 324 -9.38 16.95 -12.49
N PHE A 325 -8.20 16.66 -13.03
CA PHE A 325 -7.97 16.51 -14.45
C PHE A 325 -8.87 15.41 -15.05
N GLU A 326 -8.87 14.20 -14.45
CA GLU A 326 -9.69 13.11 -14.94
C GLU A 326 -11.19 13.39 -14.79
N ALA A 327 -11.60 13.94 -13.64
CA ALA A 327 -12.99 14.34 -13.45
C ALA A 327 -13.44 15.40 -14.47
N GLY A 328 -12.51 16.25 -14.92
CA GLY A 328 -12.68 17.22 -16.00
C GLY A 328 -12.96 16.62 -17.39
N GLU A 329 -12.59 15.35 -17.63
CA GLU A 329 -12.89 14.65 -18.88
C GLU A 329 -14.35 14.23 -18.99
N VAL A 330 -15.03 14.07 -17.85
CA VAL A 330 -16.44 13.65 -17.76
C VAL A 330 -17.34 14.84 -17.45
N PHE A 331 -16.90 15.70 -16.54
CA PHE A 331 -17.64 16.85 -16.03
C PHE A 331 -16.93 18.16 -16.37
N ASN A 332 -17.69 19.22 -16.62
CA ASN A 332 -17.12 20.53 -16.94
C ASN A 332 -16.61 21.25 -15.67
N LEU A 333 -15.44 20.84 -15.18
CA LEU A 333 -14.82 21.37 -13.95
C LEU A 333 -13.91 22.57 -14.17
N GLY A 334 -13.17 22.61 -15.28
CA GLY A 334 -12.05 23.54 -15.47
C GLY A 334 -10.75 23.01 -14.85
N LYS A 335 -9.64 23.77 -14.97
CA LYS A 335 -8.30 23.32 -14.53
C LYS A 335 -8.12 23.37 -13.01
N GLU A 336 -8.67 24.39 -12.37
CA GLU A 336 -8.59 24.63 -10.91
C GLU A 336 -10.00 24.87 -10.38
N PRO A 337 -10.81 23.80 -10.24
CA PRO A 337 -12.19 23.94 -9.81
C PRO A 337 -12.26 24.36 -8.33
N THR A 338 -13.16 25.28 -8.00
CA THR A 338 -13.44 25.67 -6.61
C THR A 338 -14.20 24.56 -5.86
N PRO A 339 -14.25 24.57 -4.51
CA PRO A 339 -15.04 23.60 -3.74
C PRO A 339 -16.51 23.50 -4.18
N ASP A 340 -17.18 24.63 -4.41
CA ASP A 340 -18.58 24.63 -4.88
C ASP A 340 -18.71 24.09 -6.30
N LYS A 341 -17.72 24.33 -7.16
CA LYS A 341 -17.69 23.81 -8.52
C LYS A 341 -17.51 22.29 -8.54
N ILE A 342 -16.61 21.76 -7.71
CA ILE A 342 -16.44 20.32 -7.50
C ILE A 342 -17.75 19.72 -6.97
N ALA A 343 -18.34 20.32 -5.94
CA ALA A 343 -19.56 19.83 -5.31
C ALA A 343 -20.74 19.74 -6.29
N ALA A 344 -20.88 20.69 -7.21
CA ALA A 344 -21.93 20.66 -8.24
C ALA A 344 -21.94 19.38 -9.09
N PHE A 345 -20.81 18.66 -9.18
CA PHE A 345 -20.70 17.40 -9.92
C PHE A 345 -20.46 16.20 -9.01
N LEU A 346 -19.55 16.30 -8.05
CA LEU A 346 -19.14 15.16 -7.22
C LEU A 346 -20.03 14.93 -6.00
N ALA A 347 -20.93 15.87 -5.67
CA ALA A 347 -21.97 15.67 -4.65
C ALA A 347 -23.23 15.00 -5.20
N LYS A 348 -23.28 14.68 -6.51
CA LYS A 348 -24.38 13.92 -7.08
C LYS A 348 -24.48 12.56 -6.39
N ASP A 349 -25.66 12.33 -5.84
CA ASP A 349 -26.07 11.03 -5.31
C ASP A 349 -27.28 10.53 -6.09
N GLY A 350 -27.31 9.24 -6.37
CA GLY A 350 -28.26 8.62 -7.28
C GLY A 350 -28.99 7.48 -6.61
N ALA A 351 -30.30 7.35 -6.89
CA ALA A 351 -30.98 6.10 -6.58
C ALA A 351 -30.29 4.98 -7.36
N TRP A 352 -29.87 3.93 -6.67
CA TRP A 352 -29.27 2.74 -7.29
C TRP A 352 -30.23 2.17 -8.34
N GLY A 353 -29.79 2.13 -9.60
CA GLY A 353 -30.55 1.58 -10.73
C GLY A 353 -30.01 2.03 -12.10
N LEU A 354 -30.13 1.18 -13.13
CA LEU A 354 -29.81 1.49 -14.52
C LEU A 354 -30.69 2.63 -15.04
N VAL A 355 -31.97 2.61 -14.67
CA VAL A 355 -32.96 3.59 -15.13
C VAL A 355 -33.07 4.70 -14.11
N GLY A 356 -32.70 5.91 -14.53
CA GLY A 356 -32.78 7.11 -13.71
C GLY A 356 -34.22 7.53 -13.40
N LYS A 357 -34.38 8.54 -12.53
CA LYS A 357 -35.70 9.13 -12.24
C LYS A 357 -36.36 9.77 -13.47
N ASP A 358 -35.55 10.14 -14.47
CA ASP A 358 -35.97 10.63 -15.78
C ASP A 358 -36.47 9.52 -16.72
N GLY A 359 -36.42 8.26 -16.29
CA GLY A 359 -36.82 7.09 -17.09
C GLY A 359 -35.80 6.66 -18.14
N GLY A 360 -34.65 7.33 -18.23
CA GLY A 360 -33.59 6.99 -19.19
C GLY A 360 -32.62 5.94 -18.64
N PRO A 361 -32.23 4.91 -19.42
CA PRO A 361 -31.14 4.01 -19.04
C PRO A 361 -29.79 4.73 -19.05
N ARG A 362 -28.94 4.42 -18.07
CA ARG A 362 -27.54 4.88 -17.99
C ARG A 362 -26.67 3.74 -17.45
N VAL A 363 -25.80 3.20 -18.30
CA VAL A 363 -24.89 2.10 -17.89
C VAL A 363 -23.98 2.57 -16.75
N ILE A 364 -23.39 3.76 -16.89
CA ILE A 364 -22.67 4.50 -15.85
C ILE A 364 -23.37 5.85 -15.69
N SER A 365 -24.09 6.06 -14.59
CA SER A 365 -24.78 7.30 -14.32
C SER A 365 -23.81 8.40 -13.86
N ASP A 366 -24.27 9.65 -13.88
CA ASP A 366 -23.51 10.76 -13.29
C ASP A 366 -23.20 10.53 -11.80
N ALA A 367 -24.08 9.84 -11.07
CA ALA A 367 -23.86 9.50 -9.67
C ALA A 367 -22.77 8.42 -9.51
N ASP A 368 -22.69 7.47 -10.44
CA ASP A 368 -21.64 6.44 -10.46
C ASP A 368 -20.26 7.07 -10.71
N TRP A 369 -20.18 7.97 -11.70
CA TRP A 369 -18.98 8.79 -11.95
C TRP A 369 -18.63 9.67 -10.76
N ALA A 370 -19.60 10.37 -10.17
CA ALA A 370 -19.38 11.20 -9.00
C ALA A 370 -18.83 10.39 -7.81
N GLY A 371 -19.42 9.23 -7.54
CA GLY A 371 -18.93 8.30 -6.50
C GLY A 371 -17.53 7.77 -6.80
N TYR A 372 -17.23 7.43 -8.06
CA TYR A 372 -15.89 7.01 -8.49
C TYR A 372 -14.84 8.08 -8.23
N PHE A 373 -15.05 9.32 -8.72
CA PHE A 373 -14.09 10.41 -8.52
C PHE A 373 -13.98 10.82 -7.06
N ARG A 374 -15.10 10.85 -6.32
CA ARG A 374 -15.09 11.17 -4.88
C ARG A 374 -14.25 10.21 -4.06
N ARG A 375 -14.34 8.90 -4.33
CA ARG A 375 -13.55 7.88 -3.62
C ARG A 375 -12.05 8.03 -3.89
N HIS A 376 -11.65 8.30 -5.14
CA HIS A 376 -10.24 8.55 -5.46
C HIS A 376 -9.73 9.86 -4.85
N PHE A 377 -10.52 10.94 -4.91
CA PHE A 377 -10.19 12.21 -4.28
C PHE A 377 -10.01 12.07 -2.76
N HIS A 378 -10.96 11.45 -2.06
CA HIS A 378 -10.84 11.18 -0.62
C HIS A 378 -9.60 10.32 -0.31
N MET A 379 -9.31 9.33 -1.15
CA MET A 379 -8.11 8.51 -0.95
C MET A 379 -6.83 9.33 -1.06
N VAL A 380 -6.70 10.20 -2.07
CA VAL A 380 -5.52 11.08 -2.19
C VAL A 380 -5.37 11.95 -0.95
N CYS A 381 -6.45 12.59 -0.49
CA CYS A 381 -6.45 13.43 0.72
C CYS A 381 -5.94 12.68 1.96
N ALA A 382 -6.45 11.47 2.21
CA ALA A 382 -6.05 10.65 3.34
C ALA A 382 -4.59 10.14 3.22
N ASN A 383 -4.13 9.76 2.02
CA ASN A 383 -2.78 9.24 1.82
C ASN A 383 -1.70 10.30 2.00
N VAL A 384 -1.94 11.52 1.53
CA VAL A 384 -1.03 12.66 1.71
C VAL A 384 -1.00 13.11 3.17
N SER A 385 -2.16 13.13 3.85
CA SER A 385 -2.21 13.38 5.30
C SER A 385 -1.37 12.34 6.07
N ARG A 386 -1.55 11.05 5.77
CA ARG A 386 -0.76 9.97 6.37
C ARG A 386 0.73 10.12 6.05
N PHE A 387 1.09 10.51 4.84
CA PHE A 387 2.49 10.82 4.47
C PHE A 387 3.06 11.93 5.35
N ALA A 388 2.40 13.09 5.40
CA ALA A 388 2.87 14.24 6.15
C ALA A 388 3.06 13.93 7.64
N LEU A 389 2.11 13.22 8.26
CA LEU A 389 2.14 12.89 9.69
C LEU A 389 3.07 11.73 10.05
N ARG A 390 3.02 10.62 9.30
CA ARG A 390 3.66 9.35 9.70
C ARG A 390 5.02 9.11 9.08
N GLN A 391 5.21 9.59 7.86
CA GLN A 391 6.40 9.25 7.08
C GLN A 391 7.36 10.43 7.02
N TRP A 392 6.86 11.62 6.69
CA TRP A 392 7.67 12.84 6.71
C TRP A 392 7.83 13.40 8.14
N GLY A 393 6.81 13.23 8.99
CA GLY A 393 6.82 13.73 10.37
C GLY A 393 6.64 15.25 10.48
N SER A 394 6.12 15.91 9.43
CA SER A 394 5.89 17.35 9.40
C SER A 394 4.44 17.67 9.78
N HIS A 395 4.23 18.03 11.06
CA HIS A 395 2.91 18.46 11.54
C HIS A 395 2.45 19.74 10.83
N GLU A 396 3.35 20.68 10.55
CA GLU A 396 3.04 21.91 9.81
C GLU A 396 2.53 21.60 8.40
N ALA A 397 3.19 20.70 7.67
CA ALA A 397 2.73 20.30 6.35
C ALA A 397 1.38 19.58 6.39
N ALA A 398 1.15 18.78 7.43
CA ALA A 398 -0.14 18.13 7.63
C ALA A 398 -1.26 19.15 7.88
N VAL A 399 -1.02 20.19 8.70
CA VAL A 399 -1.98 21.27 8.97
C VAL A 399 -2.25 22.10 7.71
N ALA A 400 -1.21 22.41 6.94
CA ALA A 400 -1.34 23.11 5.66
C ALA A 400 -2.19 22.30 4.67
N TRP A 401 -1.92 20.99 4.57
CA TRP A 401 -2.68 20.06 3.74
C TRP A 401 -4.14 19.96 4.17
N GLU A 402 -4.40 19.78 5.46
CA GLU A 402 -5.75 19.74 6.03
C GLU A 402 -6.55 21.00 5.66
N LYS A 403 -5.93 22.18 5.81
CA LYS A 403 -6.54 23.47 5.45
C LYS A 403 -6.85 23.59 3.96
N GLU A 404 -6.03 23.00 3.09
CA GLU A 404 -6.20 22.99 1.65
C GLU A 404 -7.37 22.09 1.21
N VAL A 405 -7.45 20.87 1.73
CA VAL A 405 -8.39 19.84 1.22
C VAL A 405 -9.74 19.81 1.93
N LEU A 406 -9.82 20.15 3.22
CA LEU A 406 -11.09 20.11 3.97
C LEU A 406 -12.22 20.97 3.37
N PRO A 407 -11.97 22.17 2.80
CA PRO A 407 -13.02 22.94 2.14
C PRO A 407 -13.71 22.18 1.01
N TYR A 408 -12.97 21.33 0.29
CA TYR A 408 -13.53 20.44 -0.74
C TYR A 408 -14.28 19.27 -0.11
N CYS A 409 -13.64 18.52 0.80
CA CYS A 409 -14.23 17.34 1.43
C CYS A 409 -15.58 17.65 2.10
N ARG A 410 -15.68 18.78 2.80
CA ARG A 410 -16.90 19.19 3.53
C ARG A 410 -18.10 19.53 2.65
N LYS A 411 -17.89 19.70 1.34
CA LYS A 411 -18.97 19.92 0.37
C LYS A 411 -19.42 18.62 -0.30
N LEU A 412 -18.75 17.51 -0.03
CA LEU A 412 -19.00 16.22 -0.66
C LEU A 412 -19.73 15.27 0.30
N PRO A 413 -20.56 14.35 -0.23
CA PRO A 413 -21.11 13.25 0.55
C PRO A 413 -20.00 12.42 1.17
N ASP A 414 -20.30 11.72 2.25
CA ASP A 414 -19.37 10.79 2.90
C ASP A 414 -18.16 11.52 3.54
N VAL A 415 -18.31 12.81 3.87
CA VAL A 415 -17.30 13.62 4.56
C VAL A 415 -16.87 13.00 5.89
N GLU A 416 -17.80 12.34 6.58
CA GLU A 416 -17.55 11.62 7.83
C GLU A 416 -16.52 10.50 7.64
N LEU A 417 -16.32 10.00 6.41
CA LEU A 417 -15.35 8.96 6.10
C LEU A 417 -13.93 9.49 5.88
N ILE A 418 -13.75 10.80 5.73
CA ILE A 418 -12.44 11.40 5.41
C ILE A 418 -11.91 12.30 6.52
N GLU A 419 -12.78 13.00 7.25
CA GLU A 419 -12.35 13.91 8.34
C GLU A 419 -11.41 13.24 9.36
N PRO A 420 -11.68 12.02 9.90
CA PRO A 420 -10.75 11.37 10.83
C PRO A 420 -9.38 11.06 10.21
N LEU A 421 -9.29 10.90 8.89
CA LEU A 421 -8.06 10.55 8.17
C LEU A 421 -7.26 11.79 7.78
N VAL A 422 -7.84 12.99 7.81
CA VAL A 422 -7.11 14.25 7.56
C VAL A 422 -6.91 15.08 8.82
N ALA A 423 -7.54 14.71 9.94
CA ALA A 423 -7.40 15.37 11.21
C ALA A 423 -5.94 15.40 11.69
N THR A 424 -5.47 16.60 12.04
CA THR A 424 -4.12 16.82 12.59
C THR A 424 -4.11 16.98 14.11
N ARG A 425 -5.27 17.30 14.71
CA ARG A 425 -5.43 17.50 16.15
C ARG A 425 -6.16 16.33 16.78
N GLU A 426 -5.70 15.90 17.95
CA GLU A 426 -6.30 14.79 18.68
C GLU A 426 -7.79 15.00 18.94
N LYS A 427 -8.18 16.19 19.42
CA LYS A 427 -9.60 16.49 19.70
C LYS A 427 -10.49 16.32 18.47
N ASP A 428 -10.09 16.87 17.32
CA ASP A 428 -10.86 16.76 16.09
C ASP A 428 -10.97 15.31 15.66
N PHE A 429 -9.84 14.57 15.70
CA PHE A 429 -9.83 13.14 15.42
C PHE A 429 -10.82 12.37 16.30
N GLN A 430 -10.86 12.64 17.62
CA GLN A 430 -11.80 11.96 18.52
C GLN A 430 -13.26 12.28 18.20
N ASP A 431 -13.54 13.54 17.87
CA ASP A 431 -14.88 14.01 17.52
C ASP A 431 -15.33 13.40 16.18
N ASP A 432 -14.45 13.35 15.20
CA ASP A 432 -14.70 12.78 13.88
C ASP A 432 -14.83 11.25 13.95
N MET A 433 -14.07 10.58 14.82
CA MET A 433 -14.23 9.15 15.11
C MET A 433 -15.60 8.80 15.70
N ARG A 434 -16.24 9.71 16.44
CA ARG A 434 -17.63 9.53 16.90
C ARG A 434 -18.61 9.67 15.73
N LYS A 435 -18.43 10.69 14.90
CA LYS A 435 -19.27 10.92 13.71
C LYS A 435 -19.21 9.74 12.75
N VAL A 436 -18.02 9.20 12.46
CA VAL A 436 -17.88 8.05 11.56
C VAL A 436 -18.48 6.78 12.14
N SER A 437 -18.38 6.56 13.46
CA SER A 437 -19.03 5.44 14.15
C SER A 437 -20.55 5.52 14.01
N ASP A 438 -21.15 6.69 14.20
CA ASP A 438 -22.59 6.91 14.03
C ASP A 438 -23.04 6.82 12.57
N TYR A 439 -22.22 7.34 11.65
CA TYR A 439 -22.43 7.20 10.22
C TYR A 439 -22.43 5.73 9.81
N ALA A 440 -21.47 4.92 10.30
CA ALA A 440 -21.39 3.49 10.05
C ALA A 440 -22.60 2.70 10.57
N ARG A 441 -23.22 3.14 11.67
CA ARG A 441 -24.46 2.52 12.17
C ARG A 441 -25.65 2.75 11.25
N LYS A 442 -25.71 3.92 10.61
CA LYS A 442 -26.81 4.40 9.75
C LYS A 442 -26.66 4.00 8.29
N HIS A 443 -25.44 4.03 7.77
CA HIS A 443 -25.08 3.85 6.37
C HIS A 443 -23.97 2.81 6.17
N PRO A 444 -24.08 1.59 6.72
CA PRO A 444 -23.05 0.57 6.59
C PRO A 444 -22.75 0.20 5.12
N GLU A 445 -23.73 0.38 4.22
CA GLU A 445 -23.60 0.17 2.78
C GLU A 445 -22.63 1.14 2.10
N ARG A 446 -22.45 2.34 2.65
CA ARG A 446 -21.59 3.38 2.06
C ARG A 446 -20.13 3.26 2.47
N ILE A 447 -19.83 2.39 3.43
CA ILE A 447 -18.46 2.21 3.92
C ILE A 447 -17.89 0.90 3.37
N PRO A 448 -16.84 0.97 2.54
CA PRO A 448 -16.10 -0.21 2.14
C PRO A 448 -15.41 -0.86 3.33
N MET A 449 -15.17 -2.16 3.22
CA MET A 449 -14.53 -2.95 4.27
C MET A 449 -13.09 -2.49 4.55
N GLY A 450 -12.36 -2.01 3.54
CA GLY A 450 -11.03 -1.41 3.73
C GLY A 450 -11.03 -0.24 4.71
N LEU A 451 -11.98 0.70 4.58
CA LEU A 451 -12.10 1.82 5.52
C LEU A 451 -12.44 1.39 6.94
N TRP A 452 -13.33 0.40 7.09
CA TRP A 452 -13.63 -0.19 8.39
C TRP A 452 -12.38 -0.70 9.10
N PHE A 453 -11.45 -1.32 8.37
CA PHE A 453 -10.16 -1.75 8.90
C PHE A 453 -9.28 -0.56 9.31
N ASP A 454 -9.13 0.42 8.42
CA ASP A 454 -8.22 1.54 8.59
C ASP A 454 -8.53 2.41 9.82
N TYR A 455 -9.80 2.55 10.21
CA TYR A 455 -10.16 3.31 11.43
C TYR A 455 -9.62 2.70 12.73
N ARG A 456 -9.11 1.46 12.70
CA ARG A 456 -8.39 0.85 13.83
C ARG A 456 -6.94 1.33 13.95
N PHE A 457 -6.38 1.84 12.86
CA PHE A 457 -4.99 2.28 12.74
C PHE A 457 -4.94 3.75 12.33
N PRO A 458 -5.38 4.66 13.21
CA PRO A 458 -5.57 6.06 12.84
C PRO A 458 -4.26 6.77 12.48
N ASN A 459 -4.38 7.83 11.68
CA ASN A 459 -3.24 8.64 11.25
C ASN A 459 -2.54 9.36 12.41
N LEU A 460 -3.24 9.63 13.50
CA LEU A 460 -2.65 10.13 14.74
C LEU A 460 -2.29 8.96 15.68
N ASN A 461 -1.21 9.10 16.44
CA ASN A 461 -0.78 8.13 17.47
C ASN A 461 -1.64 8.22 18.74
N VAL A 462 -2.97 8.21 18.56
CA VAL A 462 -3.94 8.35 19.64
C VAL A 462 -4.90 7.18 19.58
N ARG A 463 -5.31 6.70 20.75
CA ARG A 463 -6.33 5.64 20.81
C ARG A 463 -7.68 6.26 20.41
N PRO A 464 -8.46 5.62 19.52
CA PRO A 464 -9.83 6.06 19.27
C PRO A 464 -10.62 6.01 20.59
N GLY A 465 -11.20 7.13 20.98
CA GLY A 465 -12.11 7.28 22.11
C GLY A 465 -13.49 6.71 21.82
N THR A 466 -13.72 6.21 20.61
CA THR A 466 -14.93 5.51 20.22
C THR A 466 -14.59 4.38 19.26
N ALA A 467 -15.13 3.19 19.54
CA ALA A 467 -14.98 2.04 18.67
C ALA A 467 -15.92 2.15 17.46
N MET A 468 -15.45 1.65 16.31
CA MET A 468 -16.34 1.33 15.20
C MET A 468 -17.37 0.27 15.67
N PRO A 469 -18.62 0.32 15.17
CA PRO A 469 -19.65 -0.66 15.53
C PRO A 469 -19.19 -2.11 15.25
N ASN A 470 -19.83 -3.14 15.83
CA ASN A 470 -19.53 -4.51 15.40
C ASN A 470 -19.94 -4.68 13.93
N GLN A 471 -19.07 -5.28 13.13
CA GLN A 471 -19.23 -5.44 11.70
C GLN A 471 -19.97 -6.73 11.31
N GLU A 472 -19.88 -7.78 12.14
CA GLU A 472 -20.46 -9.12 11.85
C GLU A 472 -21.95 -9.07 11.48
N PRO A 473 -22.80 -8.20 12.08
CA PRO A 473 -24.19 -8.10 11.65
C PRO A 473 -24.36 -7.68 10.19
N TRP A 474 -23.42 -6.91 9.66
CA TRP A 474 -23.43 -6.42 8.27
C TRP A 474 -22.65 -7.36 7.33
N PHE A 475 -21.38 -7.62 7.66
CA PHE A 475 -20.49 -8.54 6.96
C PHE A 475 -20.57 -9.92 7.62
N ARG A 476 -21.66 -10.65 7.36
CA ARG A 476 -21.93 -11.96 7.99
C ARG A 476 -20.83 -13.01 7.72
N GLU A 477 -20.17 -12.89 6.58
CA GLU A 477 -19.13 -13.80 6.13
C GLU A 477 -17.85 -13.04 5.75
N VAL A 478 -16.73 -13.77 5.84
CA VAL A 478 -15.40 -13.28 5.50
C VAL A 478 -15.25 -12.91 4.03
N SER A 479 -16.02 -13.49 3.14
CA SER A 479 -16.20 -13.02 1.77
C SER A 479 -17.57 -13.50 1.32
N PRO A 480 -18.20 -12.86 0.32
CA PRO A 480 -19.38 -13.45 -0.29
C PRO A 480 -19.10 -14.91 -0.67
N PRO A 481 -20.02 -15.85 -0.40
CA PRO A 481 -19.85 -17.26 -0.74
C PRO A 481 -19.27 -17.46 -2.15
N GLY A 482 -18.34 -18.41 -2.32
CA GLY A 482 -17.76 -18.73 -3.63
C GLY A 482 -16.87 -17.64 -4.26
N THR A 483 -16.48 -16.60 -3.50
CA THR A 483 -15.61 -15.52 -3.96
C THR A 483 -14.41 -15.30 -3.03
N ALA A 484 -13.33 -14.74 -3.57
CA ALA A 484 -12.26 -14.10 -2.80
C ALA A 484 -12.29 -12.58 -2.98
N HIS A 485 -13.50 -11.98 -2.92
CA HIS A 485 -13.66 -10.53 -3.03
C HIS A 485 -13.30 -9.82 -1.71
N ASP A 486 -12.34 -8.90 -1.79
CA ASP A 486 -11.78 -8.14 -0.66
C ASP A 486 -11.43 -9.02 0.57
N PRO A 487 -10.61 -10.07 0.38
CA PRO A 487 -10.46 -11.11 1.39
C PRO A 487 -9.60 -10.63 2.57
N ILE A 488 -8.57 -9.80 2.34
CA ILE A 488 -7.60 -9.40 3.37
C ILE A 488 -8.26 -8.71 4.56
N HIS A 489 -9.01 -7.65 4.31
CA HIS A 489 -9.58 -6.84 5.38
C HIS A 489 -10.52 -7.73 6.19
N ARG A 490 -11.41 -8.47 5.51
CA ARG A 490 -12.40 -9.33 6.16
C ARG A 490 -11.77 -10.48 6.96
N ILE A 491 -10.77 -11.16 6.41
CA ILE A 491 -10.06 -12.27 7.09
C ILE A 491 -9.36 -11.77 8.35
N ARG A 492 -8.60 -10.67 8.25
CA ARG A 492 -7.87 -10.11 9.41
C ARG A 492 -8.82 -9.76 10.53
N PHE A 493 -10.00 -9.24 10.22
CA PHE A 493 -11.02 -9.00 11.23
C PHE A 493 -11.49 -10.29 11.93
N THR A 494 -11.80 -11.35 11.19
CA THR A 494 -12.23 -12.63 11.78
C THR A 494 -11.11 -13.31 12.57
N GLY A 495 -9.87 -13.21 12.11
CA GLY A 495 -8.69 -13.65 12.85
C GLY A 495 -8.55 -12.92 14.19
N ILE A 496 -8.71 -11.59 14.19
CA ILE A 496 -8.74 -10.76 15.41
C ILE A 496 -9.88 -11.21 16.36
N GLN A 497 -10.98 -11.75 15.83
CA GLN A 497 -12.10 -12.26 16.62
C GLN A 497 -12.00 -13.75 17.00
N GLY A 498 -10.91 -14.44 16.65
CA GLY A 498 -10.63 -15.81 17.09
C GLY A 498 -11.38 -16.92 16.33
N GLY A 499 -11.84 -16.69 15.09
CA GLY A 499 -12.49 -17.71 14.26
C GLY A 499 -11.53 -18.75 13.64
N ASP A 500 -12.03 -19.78 12.94
CA ASP A 500 -11.22 -20.76 12.16
C ASP A 500 -10.76 -20.17 10.82
N TRP A 501 -9.98 -19.09 10.92
CA TRP A 501 -9.62 -18.24 9.79
C TRP A 501 -8.57 -18.87 8.87
N VAL A 502 -7.70 -19.76 9.39
CA VAL A 502 -6.71 -20.50 8.57
C VAL A 502 -7.42 -21.40 7.54
N LYS A 503 -8.53 -22.03 7.92
CA LYS A 503 -9.36 -22.80 6.99
C LYS A 503 -9.96 -21.92 5.91
N GLN A 504 -10.40 -20.71 6.26
CA GLN A 504 -10.96 -19.74 5.32
C GLN A 504 -9.90 -19.24 4.34
N ILE A 505 -8.70 -18.87 4.80
CA ILE A 505 -7.59 -18.48 3.93
C ILE A 505 -7.28 -19.59 2.93
N LYS A 506 -7.16 -20.84 3.39
CA LYS A 506 -6.90 -21.98 2.50
C LYS A 506 -7.99 -22.18 1.45
N ALA A 507 -9.24 -21.89 1.78
CA ALA A 507 -10.35 -21.98 0.82
C ALA A 507 -10.29 -20.83 -0.20
N LEU A 508 -10.02 -19.61 0.25
CA LEU A 508 -9.95 -18.42 -0.59
C LEU A 508 -8.71 -18.43 -1.50
N HIS A 509 -7.55 -18.87 -1.00
CA HIS A 509 -6.32 -19.03 -1.78
C HIS A 509 -6.47 -20.03 -2.93
N LYS A 510 -7.34 -21.04 -2.78
CA LYS A 510 -7.68 -21.94 -3.91
C LYS A 510 -8.49 -21.24 -5.01
N ILE A 511 -9.28 -20.23 -4.65
CA ILE A 511 -10.07 -19.43 -5.61
C ILE A 511 -9.18 -18.36 -6.27
N ASP A 512 -8.28 -17.78 -5.48
CA ASP A 512 -7.33 -16.75 -5.90
C ASP A 512 -5.91 -17.01 -5.35
N PRO A 513 -5.10 -17.84 -6.05
CA PRO A 513 -3.75 -18.18 -5.62
C PRO A 513 -2.71 -17.11 -5.96
N TRP A 514 -3.10 -16.02 -6.65
CA TRP A 514 -2.20 -14.92 -7.03
C TRP A 514 -2.38 -13.69 -6.13
N ASN A 515 -3.46 -13.64 -5.35
CA ASN A 515 -3.65 -12.58 -4.38
C ASN A 515 -2.51 -12.58 -3.35
N ARG A 516 -1.67 -11.54 -3.40
CA ARG A 516 -0.49 -11.41 -2.55
C ARG A 516 -0.81 -11.48 -1.05
N GLU A 517 -1.97 -10.97 -0.64
CA GLU A 517 -2.36 -10.94 0.76
C GLU A 517 -2.78 -12.34 1.22
N LEU A 518 -3.54 -13.08 0.40
CA LEU A 518 -3.85 -14.48 0.69
C LEU A 518 -2.59 -15.35 0.72
N CYS A 519 -1.63 -15.10 -0.16
CA CYS A 519 -0.33 -15.79 -0.16
C CYS A 519 0.44 -15.51 1.12
N TYR A 520 0.54 -14.22 1.52
CA TYR A 520 1.23 -13.80 2.73
C TYR A 520 0.60 -14.45 3.98
N GLU A 521 -0.71 -14.30 4.15
CA GLU A 521 -1.45 -14.82 5.29
C GLU A 521 -1.39 -16.35 5.35
N LEU A 522 -1.47 -17.05 4.22
CA LEU A 522 -1.32 -18.50 4.20
C LEU A 522 0.08 -18.94 4.64
N ALA A 523 1.13 -18.29 4.13
CA ALA A 523 2.51 -18.58 4.50
C ALA A 523 2.79 -18.32 5.98
N GLU A 524 2.30 -17.19 6.50
CA GLU A 524 2.44 -16.79 7.91
C GLU A 524 1.80 -17.83 8.83
N ASN A 525 0.59 -18.27 8.49
CA ASN A 525 -0.20 -19.19 9.32
C ASN A 525 0.09 -20.67 9.10
N THR A 526 1.04 -20.98 8.22
CA THR A 526 1.56 -22.33 8.04
C THR A 526 3.03 -22.46 8.43
N GLY A 527 3.56 -21.46 9.15
CA GLY A 527 4.84 -21.55 9.87
C GLY A 527 5.83 -20.44 9.56
N ASN A 528 5.50 -19.52 8.65
CA ASN A 528 6.33 -18.39 8.19
C ASN A 528 7.82 -18.74 7.99
N ASN A 529 8.07 -19.81 7.24
CA ASN A 529 9.40 -20.31 6.89
C ASN A 529 9.51 -20.49 5.38
N ILE A 530 10.71 -20.82 4.89
CA ILE A 530 10.95 -20.97 3.45
C ILE A 530 9.96 -21.93 2.79
N GLU A 531 9.67 -23.08 3.40
CA GLU A 531 8.74 -24.07 2.81
C GLU A 531 7.29 -23.59 2.82
N SER A 532 6.84 -22.92 3.89
CA SER A 532 5.49 -22.35 3.92
C SER A 532 5.31 -21.20 2.91
N VAL A 533 6.34 -20.35 2.76
CA VAL A 533 6.38 -19.30 1.73
C VAL A 533 6.38 -19.92 0.33
N LYS A 534 7.19 -20.95 0.08
CA LYS A 534 7.21 -21.68 -1.19
C LYS A 534 5.83 -22.21 -1.58
N ALA A 535 5.16 -22.87 -0.63
CA ALA A 535 3.85 -23.49 -0.86
C ALA A 535 2.74 -22.46 -1.10
N ALA A 536 2.72 -21.37 -0.34
CA ALA A 536 1.67 -20.36 -0.43
C ALA A 536 1.82 -19.44 -1.65
N TRP A 537 3.04 -18.97 -1.94
CA TRP A 537 3.27 -18.00 -3.01
C TRP A 537 3.39 -18.65 -4.40
N GLY A 538 3.62 -19.96 -4.49
CA GLY A 538 3.61 -20.68 -5.76
C GLY A 538 4.56 -20.07 -6.80
N GLU A 539 4.04 -19.78 -8.00
CA GLU A 539 4.76 -19.15 -9.11
C GLU A 539 5.05 -17.66 -8.91
N VAL A 540 4.33 -16.97 -8.01
CA VAL A 540 4.54 -15.53 -7.74
C VAL A 540 5.97 -15.24 -7.27
N ARG A 541 6.63 -16.24 -6.68
CA ARG A 541 8.03 -16.17 -6.23
C ARG A 541 9.03 -15.94 -7.35
N GLU A 542 8.69 -16.26 -8.58
CA GLU A 542 9.60 -16.11 -9.72
C GLU A 542 9.73 -14.66 -10.20
N TYR A 543 8.78 -13.80 -9.86
CA TYR A 543 8.73 -12.43 -10.38
C TYR A 543 8.46 -11.36 -9.32
N SER A 544 8.27 -11.75 -8.06
CA SER A 544 7.89 -10.85 -6.96
C SER A 544 8.95 -10.79 -5.87
N LYS A 545 9.26 -9.59 -5.38
CA LYS A 545 10.12 -9.40 -4.21
C LYS A 545 9.41 -9.69 -2.87
N ARG A 546 8.08 -9.69 -2.84
CA ARG A 546 7.27 -9.90 -1.62
C ARG A 546 7.56 -11.20 -0.85
N PRO A 547 7.64 -12.38 -1.48
CA PRO A 547 7.98 -13.60 -0.75
C PRO A 547 9.39 -13.58 -0.15
N LEU A 548 10.34 -12.88 -0.79
CA LEU A 548 11.70 -12.72 -0.25
C LEU A 548 11.67 -11.84 1.01
N ASN A 549 10.94 -10.72 1.00
CA ASN A 549 10.70 -9.91 2.21
C ASN A 549 10.12 -10.75 3.34
N GLN A 550 9.08 -11.56 3.06
CA GLN A 550 8.45 -12.38 4.08
C GLN A 550 9.41 -13.43 4.68
N ILE A 551 10.27 -14.04 3.85
CA ILE A 551 11.31 -14.96 4.33
C ILE A 551 12.28 -14.22 5.26
N LEU A 552 12.73 -13.02 4.89
CA LEU A 552 13.68 -12.22 5.67
C LEU A 552 13.12 -11.72 7.00
N GLU A 553 11.81 -11.50 7.09
CA GLU A 553 11.08 -11.18 8.31
C GLU A 553 10.82 -12.42 9.19
N GLY A 554 11.06 -13.62 8.65
CA GLY A 554 10.84 -14.89 9.34
C GLY A 554 11.70 -15.05 10.60
N PRO A 555 11.12 -15.46 11.75
CA PRO A 555 11.83 -15.50 13.03
C PRO A 555 12.86 -16.63 13.16
N ARG A 556 12.90 -17.57 12.20
CA ARG A 556 13.71 -18.81 12.25
C ARG A 556 14.73 -18.92 11.12
N LEU A 557 15.02 -17.83 10.42
CA LEU A 557 15.95 -17.84 9.30
C LEU A 557 17.40 -18.00 9.81
N THR A 558 18.11 -19.00 9.30
CA THR A 558 19.55 -19.18 9.57
C THR A 558 20.38 -18.12 8.82
N ALA A 559 21.65 -17.97 9.18
CA ALA A 559 22.55 -17.03 8.51
C ALA A 559 22.73 -17.36 7.02
N ASP A 560 22.95 -18.63 6.69
CA ASP A 560 23.13 -19.08 5.30
C ASP A 560 21.85 -18.87 4.47
N GLU A 561 20.70 -19.21 5.02
CA GLU A 561 19.40 -18.97 4.36
C GLU A 561 19.12 -17.47 4.16
N ARG A 562 19.54 -16.62 5.11
CA ARG A 562 19.45 -15.16 4.97
C ARG A 562 20.34 -14.66 3.83
N ILE A 563 21.60 -15.09 3.77
CA ILE A 563 22.54 -14.71 2.71
C ILE A 563 21.99 -15.15 1.34
N GLU A 564 21.53 -16.39 1.20
CA GLU A 564 20.97 -16.89 -0.07
C GLU A 564 19.70 -16.14 -0.48
N THR A 565 18.83 -15.84 0.48
CA THR A 565 17.61 -15.05 0.23
C THR A 565 17.97 -13.64 -0.23
N LEU A 566 18.92 -12.98 0.43
CA LEU A 566 19.39 -11.64 0.08
C LEU A 566 20.12 -11.61 -1.29
N ARG A 567 20.88 -12.66 -1.61
CA ARG A 567 21.52 -12.82 -2.92
C ARG A 567 20.47 -12.89 -4.03
N THR A 568 19.43 -13.70 -3.84
CA THR A 568 18.29 -13.74 -4.76
C THR A 568 17.61 -12.37 -4.82
N PHE A 569 17.38 -11.73 -3.69
CA PHE A 569 16.68 -10.45 -3.61
C PHE A 569 17.43 -9.32 -4.29
N MET A 570 18.76 -9.26 -4.20
CA MET A 570 19.58 -8.27 -4.90
C MET A 570 19.40 -8.30 -6.43
N SER A 571 19.06 -9.46 -7.01
CA SER A 571 18.72 -9.56 -8.44
C SER A 571 17.39 -8.86 -8.79
N PHE A 572 16.51 -8.68 -7.80
CA PHE A 572 15.27 -7.92 -7.94
C PHE A 572 15.42 -6.46 -7.54
N ASP A 573 16.17 -6.18 -6.49
CA ASP A 573 16.24 -4.88 -5.85
C ASP A 573 17.69 -4.63 -5.39
N PRO A 574 18.47 -3.77 -6.08
CA PRO A 574 19.86 -3.51 -5.74
C PRO A 574 20.06 -3.05 -4.28
N ASP A 575 19.03 -2.47 -3.66
CA ASP A 575 19.06 -2.01 -2.26
C ASP A 575 19.32 -3.18 -1.29
N ALA A 576 18.86 -4.39 -1.63
CA ALA A 576 19.13 -5.59 -0.84
C ALA A 576 20.63 -5.94 -0.78
N GLY A 577 21.45 -5.41 -1.70
CA GLY A 577 22.90 -5.54 -1.67
C GLY A 577 23.54 -4.93 -0.42
N LEU A 578 22.90 -3.93 0.21
CA LEU A 578 23.38 -3.34 1.46
C LEU A 578 23.23 -4.31 2.65
N ASP A 579 22.07 -4.98 2.75
CA ASP A 579 21.82 -6.00 3.77
C ASP A 579 22.62 -7.29 3.51
N LEU A 580 22.80 -7.63 2.23
CA LEU A 580 23.66 -8.75 1.82
C LEU A 580 25.11 -8.50 2.23
N GLY A 581 25.64 -7.30 1.94
CA GLY A 581 26.96 -6.88 2.36
C GLY A 581 27.13 -6.99 3.88
N ASP A 582 26.19 -6.45 4.66
CA ASP A 582 26.22 -6.55 6.13
C ASP A 582 26.32 -8.03 6.59
N ALA A 583 25.50 -8.92 6.02
CA ALA A 583 25.46 -10.34 6.37
C ALA A 583 26.75 -11.08 5.99
N LEU A 584 27.31 -10.79 4.80
CA LEU A 584 28.53 -11.41 4.29
C LEU A 584 29.77 -10.99 5.10
N VAL A 585 29.85 -9.73 5.52
CA VAL A 585 30.91 -9.26 6.42
C VAL A 585 30.89 -10.02 7.75
N ILE A 586 29.71 -10.17 8.35
CA ILE A 586 29.54 -10.90 9.62
C ILE A 586 29.90 -12.38 9.44
N ALA A 587 29.59 -12.96 8.27
CA ALA A 587 29.96 -14.33 7.92
C ALA A 587 31.44 -14.52 7.52
N GLY A 588 32.24 -13.45 7.49
CA GLY A 588 33.65 -13.53 7.12
C GLY A 588 33.90 -13.73 5.62
N GLN A 589 33.00 -13.22 4.76
CA GLN A 589 33.05 -13.32 3.30
C GLN A 589 33.27 -11.94 2.65
N PRO A 590 34.45 -11.30 2.84
CA PRO A 590 34.66 -9.89 2.50
C PRO A 590 34.67 -9.60 0.99
N GLU A 591 35.14 -10.52 0.15
CA GLU A 591 35.16 -10.28 -1.31
C GLU A 591 33.73 -10.22 -1.89
N GLU A 592 32.86 -11.16 -1.49
CA GLU A 592 31.46 -11.13 -1.90
C GLU A 592 30.70 -9.95 -1.28
N ALA A 593 31.03 -9.58 -0.04
CA ALA A 593 30.45 -8.39 0.60
C ALA A 593 30.78 -7.11 -0.17
N HIS A 594 32.04 -6.97 -0.62
CA HIS A 594 32.46 -5.86 -1.48
C HIS A 594 31.59 -5.77 -2.74
N ASP A 595 31.41 -6.87 -3.46
CA ASP A 595 30.65 -6.88 -4.70
C ASP A 595 29.17 -6.52 -4.48
N ALA A 596 28.59 -6.97 -3.35
CA ALA A 596 27.23 -6.63 -2.95
C ALA A 596 27.07 -5.13 -2.64
N TYR A 597 27.98 -4.56 -1.83
CA TYR A 597 27.95 -3.13 -1.51
C TYR A 597 28.22 -2.25 -2.72
N GLU A 598 29.19 -2.60 -3.59
CA GLU A 598 29.48 -1.85 -4.82
C GLU A 598 28.28 -1.88 -5.77
N THR A 599 27.64 -3.05 -5.93
CA THR A 599 26.42 -3.16 -6.74
C THR A 599 25.31 -2.24 -6.22
N ALA A 600 25.10 -2.22 -4.90
CA ALA A 600 24.13 -1.31 -4.28
C ALA A 600 24.55 0.15 -4.43
N TYR A 601 25.82 0.49 -4.18
CA TYR A 601 26.34 1.85 -4.30
C TYR A 601 26.17 2.41 -5.71
N GLU A 602 26.36 1.60 -6.75
CA GLU A 602 26.24 2.02 -8.15
C GLU A 602 24.78 2.08 -8.65
N LYS A 603 23.93 1.15 -8.20
CA LYS A 603 22.61 0.94 -8.82
C LYS A 603 21.41 1.32 -7.95
N SER A 604 21.60 1.46 -6.64
CA SER A 604 20.50 1.78 -5.73
C SER A 604 19.97 3.21 -5.97
N PRO A 605 18.65 3.38 -6.14
CA PRO A 605 18.02 4.70 -6.16
C PRO A 605 17.92 5.32 -4.75
N ASP A 606 17.96 4.54 -3.67
CA ASP A 606 17.91 5.02 -2.29
C ASP A 606 19.29 5.45 -1.80
N ARG A 607 19.65 6.70 -2.10
CA ARG A 607 20.94 7.26 -1.68
C ARG A 607 21.09 7.39 -0.17
N VAL A 608 19.98 7.55 0.57
CA VAL A 608 20.01 7.62 2.04
C VAL A 608 20.30 6.24 2.63
N GLY A 609 19.67 5.20 2.10
CA GLY A 609 19.99 3.81 2.46
C GLY A 609 21.47 3.49 2.21
N VAL A 610 21.96 3.83 1.01
CA VAL A 610 23.38 3.62 0.64
C VAL A 610 24.33 4.37 1.57
N SER A 611 24.09 5.65 1.84
CA SER A 611 24.99 6.43 2.70
C SER A 611 25.00 5.92 4.15
N ASN A 612 23.89 5.33 4.62
CA ASN A 612 23.81 4.78 5.97
C ASN A 612 24.54 3.44 6.15
N LYS A 613 24.87 2.71 5.07
CA LYS A 613 25.37 1.32 5.15
C LYS A 613 26.73 1.08 4.49
N THR A 614 27.34 2.09 3.89
CA THR A 614 28.60 1.93 3.12
C THR A 614 29.88 2.24 3.89
N ARG A 615 29.83 2.38 5.23
CA ARG A 615 31.03 2.59 6.05
C ARG A 615 32.02 1.43 5.94
N TRP A 616 31.54 0.19 5.91
CA TRP A 616 32.41 -0.98 5.71
C TRP A 616 33.11 -0.93 4.34
N LEU A 617 32.41 -0.49 3.29
CA LEU A 617 33.00 -0.36 1.95
C LEU A 617 34.13 0.69 1.92
N ILE A 618 33.98 1.80 2.64
CA ILE A 618 35.07 2.78 2.86
C ILE A 618 36.27 2.11 3.55
N HIS A 619 36.03 1.31 4.61
CA HIS A 619 37.08 0.55 5.28
C HIS A 619 37.79 -0.40 4.32
N TYR A 620 37.05 -1.19 3.54
CA TYR A 620 37.58 -2.16 2.59
C TYR A 620 38.51 -1.52 1.56
N TYR A 621 38.12 -0.37 1.00
CA TYR A 621 38.99 0.35 0.06
C TYR A 621 40.20 0.96 0.75
N LYS A 622 40.05 1.49 1.98
CA LYS A 622 41.17 2.02 2.75
C LYS A 622 42.19 0.94 3.10
N SER A 623 41.74 -0.26 3.48
CA SER A 623 42.61 -1.37 3.86
C SER A 623 43.29 -2.03 2.65
N SER A 624 42.66 -2.00 1.47
CA SER A 624 43.24 -2.46 0.20
C SER A 624 44.10 -1.41 -0.53
N GLY A 625 44.23 -0.19 0.02
CA GLY A 625 45.07 0.88 -0.51
C GLY A 625 44.44 1.73 -1.61
N ASN A 626 43.13 1.59 -1.85
CA ASN A 626 42.37 2.43 -2.80
C ASN A 626 41.76 3.66 -2.10
N ASP A 627 42.64 4.56 -1.65
CA ASP A 627 42.25 5.77 -0.91
C ASP A 627 41.32 6.70 -1.69
N ALA A 628 41.43 6.72 -3.02
CA ALA A 628 40.59 7.55 -3.88
C ALA A 628 39.12 7.11 -3.83
N ARG A 629 38.86 5.81 -3.97
CA ARG A 629 37.49 5.26 -3.91
C ARG A 629 36.89 5.37 -2.51
N ALA A 630 37.69 5.15 -1.47
CA ALA A 630 37.26 5.37 -0.09
C ALA A 630 36.78 6.82 0.15
N ARG A 631 37.51 7.80 -0.40
CA ARG A 631 37.13 9.22 -0.32
C ARG A 631 35.91 9.55 -1.16
N GLU A 632 35.79 9.02 -2.38
CA GLU A 632 34.61 9.22 -3.23
C GLU A 632 33.32 8.81 -2.51
N ILE A 633 33.32 7.63 -1.88
CA ILE A 633 32.14 7.14 -1.14
C ILE A 633 31.87 8.01 0.09
N ALA A 634 32.91 8.40 0.85
CA ALA A 634 32.74 9.29 1.99
C ALA A 634 32.20 10.68 1.60
N ASP A 635 32.70 11.26 0.51
CA ASP A 635 32.24 12.55 -0.02
C ASP A 635 30.79 12.46 -0.48
N HIS A 636 30.41 11.35 -1.14
CA HIS A 636 29.02 11.06 -1.47
C HIS A 636 28.14 11.00 -0.21
N ASN A 637 28.58 10.27 0.81
CA ASN A 637 27.83 10.10 2.06
C ASN A 637 27.66 11.42 2.82
N GLU A 638 28.68 12.28 2.81
CA GLU A 638 28.61 13.64 3.34
C GLU A 638 27.58 14.48 2.59
N GLN A 639 27.55 14.41 1.25
CA GLN A 639 26.61 15.16 0.41
C GLN A 639 25.14 14.73 0.57
N VAL A 640 24.88 13.43 0.79
CA VAL A 640 23.53 12.92 1.09
C VAL A 640 23.00 13.46 2.41
N PHE A 641 23.92 13.83 3.32
CA PHE A 641 23.62 14.54 4.57
C PHE A 641 22.71 13.75 5.54
N SER A 642 22.71 12.41 5.43
CA SER A 642 22.10 11.52 6.43
C SER A 642 23.00 11.40 7.68
N HIS A 643 22.43 11.11 8.85
CA HIS A 643 23.20 11.02 10.11
C HIS A 643 24.35 10.00 10.00
N GLU A 644 24.04 8.78 9.58
CA GLU A 644 25.04 7.71 9.41
C GLU A 644 25.99 7.97 8.24
N GLY A 645 25.53 8.67 7.19
CA GLY A 645 26.37 9.12 6.09
C GLY A 645 27.44 10.09 6.54
N LEU A 646 27.04 11.12 7.29
CA LEU A 646 27.96 12.08 7.92
C LEU A 646 28.91 11.37 8.90
N GLU A 647 28.43 10.41 9.71
CA GLU A 647 29.31 9.63 10.58
C GLU A 647 30.37 8.86 9.78
N SER A 648 30.00 8.20 8.67
CA SER A 648 30.97 7.45 7.87
C SER A 648 32.08 8.35 7.30
N ALA A 649 31.71 9.56 6.85
CA ALA A 649 32.66 10.57 6.36
C ALA A 649 33.54 11.14 7.50
N PHE A 650 32.94 11.40 8.66
CA PHE A 650 33.63 11.82 9.87
C PHE A 650 34.71 10.80 10.29
N VAL A 651 34.36 9.52 10.31
CA VAL A 651 35.27 8.44 10.69
C VAL A 651 36.46 8.33 9.73
N LEU A 652 36.24 8.52 8.43
CA LEU A 652 37.34 8.58 7.46
C LEU A 652 38.22 9.82 7.70
N ALA A 653 37.65 10.98 7.99
CA ALA A 653 38.41 12.20 8.29
C ALA A 653 39.32 12.02 9.53
N ILE A 654 38.79 11.39 10.59
CA ILE A 654 39.58 11.00 11.78
C ILE A 654 40.71 10.04 11.38
N ARG A 655 40.41 9.00 10.59
CA ARG A 655 41.41 8.03 10.13
C ARG A 655 42.52 8.67 9.31
N ASP A 656 42.19 9.64 8.46
CA ASP A 656 43.13 10.41 7.64
C ASP A 656 43.83 11.54 8.40
N LYS A 657 43.51 11.76 9.69
CA LYS A 657 43.99 12.87 10.53
C LYS A 657 43.66 14.25 9.95
N ASP A 658 42.53 14.36 9.24
CA ASP A 658 41.99 15.63 8.75
C ASP A 658 41.08 16.25 9.81
N ALA A 659 41.71 16.84 10.83
CA ALA A 659 41.02 17.45 11.96
C ALA A 659 40.04 18.57 11.52
N LYS A 660 40.40 19.33 10.48
CA LYS A 660 39.55 20.40 9.95
C LYS A 660 38.25 19.85 9.37
N ARG A 661 38.34 18.79 8.55
CA ARG A 661 37.15 18.13 7.99
C ARG A 661 36.32 17.46 9.08
N ALA A 662 36.97 16.75 10.02
CA ALA A 662 36.28 16.09 11.13
C ALA A 662 35.47 17.08 11.97
N LYS A 663 36.04 18.25 12.29
CA LYS A 663 35.34 19.31 13.02
C LYS A 663 34.14 19.87 12.26
N LYS A 664 34.30 20.17 10.96
CA LYS A 664 33.18 20.63 10.12
C LYS A 664 32.04 19.62 10.12
N ILE A 665 32.33 18.34 9.90
CA ILE A 665 31.29 17.31 9.85
C ILE A 665 30.62 17.15 11.23
N ALA A 666 31.37 17.26 12.33
CA ALA A 666 30.80 17.25 13.68
C ALA A 666 29.84 18.42 13.91
N GLU A 667 30.17 19.62 13.42
CA GLU A 667 29.27 20.79 13.44
C GLU A 667 28.02 20.53 12.58
N ASP A 668 28.19 19.98 11.37
CA ASP A 668 27.08 19.62 10.47
C ASP A 668 26.12 18.59 11.13
N ILE A 669 26.65 17.59 11.84
CA ILE A 669 25.86 16.60 12.59
C ILE A 669 25.11 17.27 13.75
N ALA A 670 25.78 18.14 14.51
CA ALA A 670 25.18 18.85 15.63
C ALA A 670 24.05 19.79 15.17
N GLU A 671 24.26 20.53 14.09
CA GLU A 671 23.26 21.44 13.52
C GLU A 671 22.03 20.68 13.02
N ARG A 672 22.25 19.56 12.30
CA ARG A 672 21.17 18.85 11.63
C ARG A 672 20.40 17.89 12.55
N TYR A 673 21.09 17.23 13.46
CA TYR A 673 20.57 16.10 14.25
C TYR A 673 20.61 16.32 15.76
N ASP A 674 21.08 17.50 16.24
CA ASP A 674 21.23 17.83 17.66
C ASP A 674 22.15 16.84 18.41
N ASP A 675 23.12 16.25 17.69
CA ASP A 675 24.05 15.26 18.23
C ASP A 675 25.45 15.85 18.43
N HIS A 676 25.63 16.51 19.57
CA HIS A 676 26.84 17.25 19.93
C HIS A 676 28.04 16.36 20.30
N ARG A 677 27.85 15.04 20.39
CA ARG A 677 28.91 14.10 20.83
C ARG A 677 30.09 14.06 19.86
N TYR A 678 29.85 14.29 18.58
CA TYR A 678 30.91 14.29 17.56
C TYR A 678 31.90 15.44 17.72
N GLY A 679 31.52 16.54 18.39
CA GLY A 679 32.45 17.61 18.75
C GLY A 679 33.55 17.11 19.70
N LEU A 680 33.16 16.32 20.72
CA LEU A 680 34.11 15.68 21.64
C LEU A 680 34.98 14.65 20.91
N PHE A 681 34.39 13.88 20.00
CA PHE A 681 35.13 12.90 19.21
C PHE A 681 36.16 13.58 18.30
N ALA A 682 35.81 14.70 17.66
CA ALA A 682 36.69 15.50 16.83
C ALA A 682 37.86 16.08 17.64
N ALA A 683 37.58 16.64 18.82
CA ALA A 683 38.60 17.20 19.70
C ALA A 683 39.60 16.15 20.17
N TRP A 684 39.12 14.98 20.61
CA TRP A 684 40.02 13.92 21.07
C TRP A 684 40.80 13.27 19.91
N HIS A 685 40.13 12.78 18.88
CA HIS A 685 40.76 11.97 17.84
C HIS A 685 41.38 12.80 16.70
N GLY A 686 40.88 14.00 16.44
CA GLY A 686 41.40 14.91 15.43
C GLY A 686 42.53 15.80 15.96
N ASP A 687 42.25 16.51 17.06
CA ASP A 687 43.16 17.51 17.63
C ASP A 687 44.08 16.97 18.74
N GLY A 688 43.81 15.76 19.27
CA GLY A 688 44.57 15.17 20.37
C GLY A 688 44.28 15.80 21.74
N ASP A 689 43.08 16.39 21.91
CA ASP A 689 42.69 17.06 23.15
C ASP A 689 42.35 16.07 24.28
N GLU A 690 43.30 15.88 25.19
CA GLU A 690 43.16 15.04 26.39
C GLU A 690 42.08 15.55 27.36
N SER A 691 41.67 16.82 27.29
CA SER A 691 40.59 17.35 28.13
C SER A 691 39.22 16.80 27.71
N ALA A 692 38.98 16.68 26.39
CA ALA A 692 37.79 16.04 25.85
C ALA A 692 37.70 14.56 26.24
N LEU A 693 38.85 13.86 26.28
CA LEU A 693 38.91 12.49 26.79
C LEU A 693 38.49 12.41 28.27
N ARG A 694 38.98 13.32 29.11
CA ARG A 694 38.67 13.33 30.56
C ARG A 694 37.23 13.71 30.87
N GLU A 695 36.55 14.45 29.99
CA GLU A 695 35.12 14.75 30.12
C GLU A 695 34.28 13.46 30.05
N VAL A 696 34.66 12.52 29.17
CA VAL A 696 33.94 11.26 28.98
C VAL A 696 34.50 10.13 29.86
N PHE A 697 35.82 10.13 30.08
CA PHE A 697 36.55 9.17 30.91
C PHE A 697 37.30 9.90 32.04
N PRO A 698 36.63 10.24 33.16
CA PRO A 698 37.25 10.99 34.26
C PRO A 698 38.50 10.33 34.85
N ASN A 699 38.56 9.00 34.80
CA ASN A 699 39.70 8.20 35.27
C ASN A 699 40.66 7.79 34.14
N GLY A 700 40.53 8.39 32.96
CA GLY A 700 41.20 7.96 31.74
C GLY A 700 40.69 6.60 31.22
N LEU A 701 41.29 6.14 30.12
CA LEU A 701 41.01 4.82 29.56
C LEU A 701 41.58 3.73 30.45
N GLN A 702 40.72 2.83 30.93
CA GLN A 702 41.11 1.72 31.79
C GLN A 702 41.18 0.42 30.98
N ASP A 703 42.35 -0.19 30.93
CA ASP A 703 42.54 -1.54 30.38
C ASP A 703 41.93 -2.59 31.30
N VAL A 704 41.13 -3.50 30.73
CA VAL A 704 40.40 -4.55 31.43
C VAL A 704 40.34 -5.84 30.63
N THR A 705 40.15 -6.94 31.34
CA THR A 705 39.98 -8.30 30.84
C THR A 705 38.71 -8.91 31.44
N THR A 706 38.36 -10.15 31.05
CA THR A 706 37.19 -10.85 31.62
C THR A 706 37.30 -11.03 33.14
N ALA A 707 38.51 -11.23 33.67
CA ALA A 707 38.78 -11.42 35.10
C ALA A 707 38.32 -10.23 35.96
N ASP A 708 38.38 -9.01 35.42
CA ASP A 708 38.00 -7.78 36.13
C ASP A 708 36.50 -7.67 36.43
N PHE A 709 35.69 -8.57 35.88
CA PHE A 709 34.22 -8.54 35.98
C PHE A 709 33.60 -9.79 36.62
N GLU A 710 34.39 -10.80 36.98
CA GLU A 710 33.88 -12.07 37.53
C GLU A 710 33.15 -11.87 38.87
N ASP A 711 33.75 -11.08 39.77
CA ASP A 711 33.23 -10.80 41.12
C ASP A 711 32.33 -9.56 41.20
N VAL A 712 32.12 -8.87 40.07
CA VAL A 712 31.30 -7.65 40.04
C VAL A 712 29.82 -8.04 40.08
N LYS A 713 29.19 -7.81 41.23
CA LYS A 713 27.76 -8.13 41.47
C LYS A 713 26.79 -7.26 40.64
N SER A 714 27.15 -6.00 40.41
CA SER A 714 26.34 -5.02 39.67
C SER A 714 27.24 -4.21 38.74
N PRO A 715 27.56 -4.73 37.54
CA PRO A 715 28.44 -4.03 36.62
C PRO A 715 27.72 -2.81 36.03
N LYS A 716 28.47 -1.71 35.90
CA LYS A 716 28.09 -0.60 35.05
C LYS A 716 28.38 -0.93 33.59
N GLY A 717 27.64 -0.33 32.67
CA GLY A 717 27.82 -0.55 31.24
C GLY A 717 26.54 -0.31 30.44
N CYS A 718 26.53 -0.83 29.20
CA CYS A 718 25.41 -0.65 28.27
C CYS A 718 24.62 -1.94 28.13
N ARG A 719 23.37 -1.96 28.61
CA ARG A 719 22.47 -3.11 28.46
C ARG A 719 21.72 -3.05 27.15
N LEU A 720 21.71 -4.19 26.45
CA LEU A 720 20.88 -4.40 25.28
C LEU A 720 19.42 -4.63 25.70
N ASP A 721 18.50 -3.87 25.11
CA ASP A 721 17.07 -3.99 25.42
C ASP A 721 16.34 -5.00 24.51
N LYS A 722 16.84 -5.24 23.29
CA LYS A 722 16.23 -6.14 22.31
C LYS A 722 17.29 -6.91 21.52
N ASP A 723 16.86 -8.00 20.88
CA ASP A 723 17.68 -8.74 19.91
C ASP A 723 17.56 -8.11 18.52
N SER A 724 18.66 -8.08 17.76
CA SER A 724 18.67 -7.84 16.31
C SER A 724 19.22 -9.05 15.56
N VAL A 725 19.16 -9.00 14.23
CA VAL A 725 19.86 -9.96 13.36
C VAL A 725 21.36 -9.94 13.64
N VAL A 726 21.94 -8.75 13.79
CA VAL A 726 23.37 -8.57 14.09
C VAL A 726 23.72 -9.20 15.44
N THR A 727 23.02 -8.87 16.52
CA THR A 727 23.35 -9.39 17.86
C THR A 727 23.27 -10.91 17.89
N ARG A 728 22.23 -11.50 17.29
CA ARG A 728 22.10 -12.97 17.18
C ARG A 728 23.26 -13.59 16.41
N SER A 729 23.71 -12.95 15.33
CA SER A 729 24.80 -13.47 14.48
C SER A 729 26.16 -13.42 15.18
N VAL A 730 26.38 -12.44 16.06
CA VAL A 730 27.64 -12.30 16.83
C VAL A 730 27.57 -12.90 18.23
N GLY A 731 26.49 -13.60 18.60
CA GLY A 731 26.36 -14.30 19.88
C GLY A 731 26.01 -13.41 21.08
N VAL A 732 25.52 -12.18 20.85
CA VAL A 732 25.04 -11.24 21.87
C VAL A 732 23.50 -11.24 21.90
N ARG A 733 22.87 -11.03 23.06
CA ARG A 733 21.40 -11.05 23.20
C ARG A 733 20.87 -10.00 24.17
N SER A 734 19.56 -9.76 24.11
CA SER A 734 18.82 -8.91 25.04
C SER A 734 19.12 -9.29 26.50
N GLY A 735 19.36 -8.28 27.32
CA GLY A 735 19.77 -8.41 28.71
C GLY A 735 21.27 -8.55 28.95
N ASP A 736 22.08 -8.82 27.92
CA ASP A 736 23.54 -8.72 28.05
C ASP A 736 23.95 -7.25 28.32
N ILE A 737 24.99 -7.07 29.13
CA ILE A 737 25.56 -5.75 29.45
C ILE A 737 26.97 -5.68 28.87
N VAL A 738 27.23 -4.75 27.95
CA VAL A 738 28.58 -4.47 27.45
C VAL A 738 29.34 -3.68 28.52
N VAL A 739 30.42 -4.27 29.04
CA VAL A 739 31.25 -3.70 30.11
C VAL A 739 32.64 -3.28 29.64
N ALA A 740 33.06 -3.72 28.45
CA ALA A 740 34.26 -3.24 27.79
C ALA A 740 34.17 -3.36 26.25
N VAL A 741 34.89 -2.49 25.56
CA VAL A 741 35.09 -2.48 24.11
C VAL A 741 36.59 -2.41 23.84
N ASP A 742 37.13 -3.34 23.04
CA ASP A 742 38.54 -3.48 22.69
C ASP A 742 39.51 -3.46 23.88
N GLY A 743 39.09 -4.06 24.99
CA GLY A 743 39.84 -4.10 26.24
C GLY A 743 39.75 -2.81 27.06
N LYS A 744 38.95 -1.82 26.67
CA LYS A 744 38.71 -0.59 27.43
C LYS A 744 37.38 -0.64 28.16
N ARG A 745 37.39 -0.33 29.46
CA ARG A 745 36.18 -0.34 30.30
C ARG A 745 35.13 0.65 29.81
N VAL A 746 33.86 0.23 29.90
CA VAL A 746 32.66 1.03 29.59
C VAL A 746 31.74 1.07 30.80
N GLU A 747 31.38 2.26 31.25
CA GLU A 747 30.41 2.49 32.33
C GLU A 747 29.15 3.24 31.85
N THR A 748 29.24 4.02 30.78
CA THR A 748 28.13 4.85 30.25
C THR A 748 27.93 4.66 28.76
N MET A 749 26.77 5.08 28.25
CA MET A 749 26.49 5.06 26.81
C MET A 749 27.45 5.93 26.01
N LEU A 750 27.83 7.10 26.54
CA LEU A 750 28.79 7.99 25.88
C LEU A 750 30.19 7.35 25.77
N GLN A 751 30.63 6.63 26.80
CA GLN A 751 31.90 5.88 26.76
C GLN A 751 31.86 4.75 25.73
N TYR A 752 30.75 4.02 25.65
CA TYR A 752 30.54 3.01 24.61
C TYR A 752 30.60 3.63 23.20
N ASP A 753 29.85 4.72 22.96
CA ASP A 753 29.81 5.39 21.67
C ASP A 753 31.19 5.95 21.29
N MET A 754 31.96 6.49 22.23
CA MET A 754 33.31 7.03 22.00
C MET A 754 34.33 5.95 21.63
N LEU A 755 34.12 4.70 22.06
CA LEU A 755 34.99 3.57 21.69
C LEU A 755 34.51 2.85 20.41
N MET A 756 33.25 3.00 20.03
CA MET A 756 32.67 2.33 18.86
C MET A 756 32.58 3.24 17.63
N ARG A 757 32.02 4.44 17.76
CA ARG A 757 31.68 5.28 16.61
C ARG A 757 32.87 5.84 15.83
N PRO A 758 33.98 6.31 16.43
CA PRO A 758 35.06 6.96 15.67
C PRO A 758 36.07 6.00 14.98
N ILE A 759 35.85 4.67 15.02
CA ILE A 759 36.83 3.68 14.53
C ILE A 759 36.39 3.05 13.20
N LEU A 760 37.15 3.24 12.13
CA LEU A 760 36.80 2.72 10.80
C LEU A 760 36.83 1.18 10.69
N ASP A 761 37.70 0.52 11.45
CA ASP A 761 37.81 -0.94 11.47
C ASP A 761 36.47 -1.59 11.88
N PRO A 762 35.96 -2.62 11.18
CA PRO A 762 34.77 -3.36 11.61
C PRO A 762 35.03 -4.41 12.71
N HIS A 763 36.28 -4.77 12.98
CA HIS A 763 36.65 -5.78 13.98
C HIS A 763 36.53 -5.25 15.42
N THR A 764 35.66 -5.84 16.25
CA THR A 764 35.44 -5.41 17.63
C THR A 764 35.57 -6.57 18.60
N ARG A 765 36.24 -6.33 19.73
CA ARG A 765 36.21 -7.22 20.89
C ARG A 765 35.33 -6.64 21.99
N LEU A 766 34.28 -7.36 22.36
CA LEU A 766 33.35 -6.96 23.42
C LEU A 766 33.53 -7.86 24.64
N ILE A 767 33.59 -7.26 25.83
CA ILE A 767 33.39 -8.02 27.08
C ILE A 767 31.96 -7.75 27.54
N ILE A 768 31.19 -8.83 27.69
CA ILE A 768 29.79 -8.76 28.10
C ILE A 768 29.53 -9.49 29.41
N ARG A 769 28.61 -8.94 30.21
CA ARG A 769 28.02 -9.61 31.37
C ARG A 769 26.70 -10.26 30.98
N ARG A 770 26.61 -11.57 31.12
CA ARG A 770 25.38 -12.36 30.92
C ARG A 770 24.98 -13.06 32.21
N GLY A 771 24.08 -12.47 32.98
CA GLY A 771 23.70 -13.01 34.28
C GLY A 771 24.92 -13.10 35.21
N ARG A 772 25.38 -14.32 35.54
CA ARG A 772 26.60 -14.56 36.34
C ARG A 772 27.87 -14.88 35.54
N GLN A 773 27.77 -14.98 34.21
CA GLN A 773 28.90 -15.20 33.32
C GLN A 773 29.48 -13.88 32.76
N VAL A 774 30.78 -13.89 32.54
CA VAL A 774 31.51 -12.88 31.75
C VAL A 774 31.98 -13.58 30.49
N LEU A 775 31.72 -12.99 29.32
CA LEU A 775 32.10 -13.54 28.03
C LEU A 775 32.89 -12.49 27.26
N GLU A 776 33.93 -12.92 26.56
CA GLU A 776 34.59 -12.12 25.53
C GLU A 776 34.06 -12.57 24.16
N ILE A 777 33.65 -11.61 23.35
CA ILE A 777 33.09 -11.80 22.02
C ILE A 777 33.98 -11.07 21.03
N ASP A 778 34.61 -11.82 20.14
CA ASP A 778 35.36 -11.30 19.01
C ASP A 778 34.46 -11.38 17.77
N CYS A 779 34.22 -10.23 17.11
CA CYS A 779 33.24 -10.16 16.03
C CYS A 779 33.55 -9.08 14.97
N GLN A 780 32.89 -9.20 13.82
CA GLN A 780 32.86 -8.21 12.75
C GLN A 780 31.53 -7.47 12.76
N LEU A 781 31.57 -6.14 12.76
CA LEU A 781 30.41 -5.27 12.76
C LEU A 781 30.59 -4.23 11.63
N PRO A 782 29.84 -4.32 10.51
CA PRO A 782 30.06 -3.47 9.32
C PRO A 782 30.13 -1.97 9.62
N ASN A 783 29.20 -1.47 10.43
CA ASN A 783 29.17 -0.07 10.89
C ASN A 783 29.73 0.10 12.31
N ARG A 784 30.47 -0.88 12.84
CA ARG A 784 30.93 -0.98 14.24
C ARG A 784 29.80 -0.78 15.25
N ARG A 785 28.63 -1.38 15.00
CA ARG A 785 27.39 -1.21 15.77
C ARG A 785 26.60 -2.51 15.87
N LEU A 786 25.96 -2.74 17.02
CA LEU A 786 25.09 -3.88 17.28
C LEU A 786 23.65 -3.71 16.73
N GLN A 787 23.31 -2.54 16.19
CA GLN A 787 22.01 -2.22 15.59
C GLN A 787 20.81 -2.49 16.53
N VAL A 788 20.96 -2.15 17.82
CA VAL A 788 19.90 -2.27 18.84
C VAL A 788 19.91 -1.07 19.76
N ASP A 789 18.75 -0.79 20.36
CA ASP A 789 18.66 0.20 21.43
C ASP A 789 19.36 -0.34 22.68
N MET A 790 20.13 0.53 23.32
CA MET A 790 20.85 0.24 24.55
C MET A 790 20.59 1.33 25.56
N ARG A 791 20.67 0.97 26.84
CA ARG A 791 20.61 1.92 27.95
C ARG A 791 21.73 1.67 28.94
N ALA A 792 22.16 2.75 29.60
CA ALA A 792 23.10 2.66 30.69
C ALA A 792 22.51 1.85 31.85
N VAL A 793 23.35 1.07 32.52
CA VAL A 793 23.03 0.36 33.76
C VAL A 793 23.96 0.88 34.86
N GLY A 794 23.38 1.25 36.01
CA GLY A 794 24.14 1.69 37.17
C GLY A 794 24.47 3.20 37.20
N GLY A 795 23.62 4.03 36.61
CA GLY A 795 23.60 5.49 36.75
C GLY A 795 22.32 5.96 37.40
#